data_AF-A0A2W2CBP8-F1
#
_entry.id   AF-A0A2W2CBP8-F1
#
_cell.length_a   1.000
_cell.length_b   1.000
_cell.length_c   1.000
_cell.angle_alpha   90.00
_cell.angle_beta   90.00
_cell.angle_gamma   90.00
#
_symmetry.space_group_name_H-M   'P 1'
#
loop_
_entity.id
_entity.type
_entity.pdbx_description
1 polymer ?
#
loop_
_entity_poly.entity_id
_entity_poly.type
_entity_poly.pdbx_seq_one_letter_code
_entity_poly.pdbx_strand_id
1 'polypeptide(L)'
;MKPRAPLSMLLGVAVSLASVSAFAEVGGGGSDVEGFAQIEPEGLAPTGADMPTVGGNLGNQHYSGLTQITQHNLDRLGPAWRTHVSAVEPATDDVGQQTTPIVAEGVIYLDTPNGQVIAVDGKTGSAKWKWAPQEFGTNGTRRGVSIGDGKIYTLADGDRVVALDKDTGEEVWVVQPEAPNGARLGNIDKVATVYHDGVVYVHTNDGSRGAVFALNASDGSYIWHFFGGPDRGVVFTDVNGNSVDAGATWGPLLPDGTDCAFEGRSTPWMHGAVDPELGMYYMTFGNSDSCTSSQNGSLRPGDNLFSSTMVAVDAKTGEYKWHYQSIHHDVWDMDNVHPPTLADIVVDGETRRVVFYGSKSGHHFVLDRTNGRPVLPVVEQPMIQDSRQHHAPTQPFPARRMLPECLVWEKLDPENIPGHPWRAVPNYNGYQPDADGNLVFNPDSYVAADEPYLTYPDGYPTDHRQGCMYDPQWDLPILSTTSQNGGGDWSNHSYSHNTNLVYFPYGTNPVAHWNGASANGQRAIGQYQTGGILAYDASTGEVRWTNHLGTDMSHGQGPLTTASDLLFVGQIDGRLLAMDAVTGDVLWEFQTGSGIAGAPITYTVDGEQYVAVFAAGATNPYGGSVTQGDSLWAFKLDGAYTTESGSQEGPDTAPLSIRRPVQGGPVDGDDVDNTVYLARGSRTADSNGQQDSTLQRAMQPTHLRVPVGTTVTFLNPGRETFAAFPNELPHCATQYFEGLFNARLDPGESFEFTFDRAGEYFFNDCTDPRPAGKIEVYLEPQDVPGALRFVPSRLNLGAGTGIFTGVNGVVTAILDIPAGYVFDGDAVLRTPLSETPVPAASTRSNANRLIVQFDKADIDNNVPEGDAVPLTLVANFLHNGVQAQLTSTATPEIVK
;
A
#
# COMPACT_ATOMS: atom_id res chain seq x y z
N MET A 1 51.08 41.91 -10.73
CA MET A 1 52.32 41.62 -11.52
C MET A 1 52.40 40.12 -11.78
N LYS A 2 53.28 39.68 -12.68
CA LYS A 2 53.56 38.26 -13.06
C LYS A 2 54.97 37.85 -12.53
N PRO A 3 55.40 36.57 -12.56
CA PRO A 3 54.77 35.34 -12.03
C PRO A 3 55.83 34.35 -11.42
N ARG A 4 55.46 33.04 -11.29
CA ARG A 4 56.32 31.81 -11.25
C ARG A 4 56.96 31.33 -9.92
N ALA A 5 56.98 29.99 -9.79
CA ALA A 5 57.78 29.18 -8.86
C ALA A 5 59.16 28.80 -9.48
N PRO A 6 60.00 27.99 -8.79
CA PRO A 6 60.12 26.59 -9.23
C PRO A 6 60.38 25.55 -8.08
N LEU A 7 60.68 24.31 -8.50
CA LEU A 7 60.81 23.05 -7.74
C LEU A 7 62.31 22.66 -7.49
N SER A 8 62.55 21.54 -6.76
CA SER A 8 63.58 20.50 -7.04
C SER A 8 64.86 20.32 -6.15
N MET A 9 64.83 19.26 -5.31
CA MET A 9 65.67 18.01 -5.38
C MET A 9 67.05 17.78 -4.67
N LEU A 10 67.25 16.48 -4.31
CA LEU A 10 68.51 15.67 -4.12
C LEU A 10 69.31 15.84 -2.80
N LEU A 11 70.14 14.89 -2.31
CA LEU A 11 70.82 13.71 -2.91
C LEU A 11 71.15 12.59 -1.86
N GLY A 12 71.26 11.30 -2.26
CA GLY A 12 71.95 10.20 -1.51
C GLY A 12 71.33 8.80 -1.75
N VAL A 13 71.90 7.74 -2.37
CA VAL A 13 73.29 7.26 -2.67
C VAL A 13 73.98 6.64 -1.43
N ALA A 14 74.39 5.36 -1.35
CA ALA A 14 74.35 4.15 -2.23
C ALA A 14 74.39 2.85 -1.33
N VAL A 15 74.65 1.58 -1.72
CA VAL A 15 75.19 0.89 -2.92
C VAL A 15 74.78 -0.62 -2.95
N SER A 16 75.15 -1.40 -3.98
CA SER A 16 74.87 -2.85 -4.15
C SER A 16 76.10 -3.67 -4.59
N LEU A 17 76.01 -5.02 -4.65
CA LEU A 17 76.98 -5.90 -5.32
C LEU A 17 76.33 -7.18 -5.90
N ALA A 18 76.89 -7.72 -6.99
CA ALA A 18 76.35 -8.80 -7.85
C ALA A 18 76.92 -10.20 -7.47
N SER A 19 76.49 -11.35 -8.03
CA SER A 19 76.36 -11.77 -9.46
C SER A 19 75.65 -13.16 -9.52
N VAL A 20 75.31 -13.82 -10.64
CA VAL A 20 75.80 -13.90 -12.05
C VAL A 20 74.61 -14.11 -13.01
N SER A 21 74.78 -13.88 -14.33
CA SER A 21 73.72 -14.02 -15.36
C SER A 21 73.94 -15.20 -16.32
N ALA A 22 72.85 -15.83 -16.78
CA ALA A 22 72.73 -16.57 -18.05
C ALA A 22 71.25 -16.58 -18.49
N PHE A 23 70.97 -16.61 -19.80
CA PHE A 23 69.61 -16.54 -20.39
C PHE A 23 69.19 -17.87 -21.05
N ALA A 24 67.90 -18.21 -20.96
CA ALA A 24 67.19 -19.09 -21.89
C ALA A 24 65.68 -18.76 -21.93
N GLU A 25 65.04 -19.12 -23.02
CA GLU A 25 63.76 -18.64 -23.60
C GLU A 25 62.42 -18.86 -22.85
N VAL A 26 61.47 -17.96 -23.19
CA VAL A 26 60.01 -18.17 -23.40
C VAL A 26 59.08 -18.57 -22.24
N GLY A 27 58.04 -17.74 -22.04
CA GLY A 27 56.68 -18.23 -21.75
C GLY A 27 55.89 -17.52 -20.65
N GLY A 28 54.68 -17.07 -20.97
CA GLY A 28 53.66 -16.66 -19.97
C GLY A 28 53.68 -15.18 -19.59
N GLY A 29 52.63 -14.44 -19.97
CA GLY A 29 52.30 -13.15 -19.37
C GLY A 29 51.23 -13.36 -18.30
N GLY A 30 51.37 -12.69 -17.16
CA GLY A 30 50.30 -12.48 -16.19
C GLY A 30 49.98 -10.99 -16.13
N SER A 31 48.71 -10.63 -16.21
CA SER A 31 48.22 -9.29 -15.88
C SER A 31 47.89 -9.26 -14.40
N ASP A 32 48.45 -8.30 -13.66
CA ASP A 32 47.99 -8.01 -12.30
C ASP A 32 46.50 -7.62 -12.34
N VAL A 33 45.70 -8.21 -11.45
CA VAL A 33 44.28 -7.89 -11.29
C VAL A 33 44.17 -7.06 -10.02
N GLU A 34 43.75 -5.81 -10.15
CA GLU A 34 43.40 -4.99 -8.99
C GLU A 34 42.13 -5.56 -8.35
N GLY A 35 42.19 -5.82 -7.04
CA GLY A 35 41.05 -6.36 -6.30
C GLY A 35 39.98 -5.29 -6.10
N PHE A 36 38.83 -5.46 -6.72
CA PHE A 36 37.63 -4.70 -6.37
C PHE A 36 37.26 -4.99 -4.91
N ALA A 37 37.05 -3.95 -4.11
CA ALA A 37 36.37 -4.09 -2.82
C ALA A 37 34.89 -4.39 -3.11
N GLN A 38 34.35 -5.43 -2.49
CA GLN A 38 32.92 -5.75 -2.63
C GLN A 38 32.07 -4.68 -1.93
N ILE A 39 30.96 -4.32 -2.55
CA ILE A 39 30.05 -3.31 -2.00
C ILE A 39 29.12 -3.99 -0.99
N GLU A 40 29.36 -3.72 0.30
CA GLU A 40 28.49 -4.13 1.41
C GLU A 40 27.76 -2.93 2.03
N PRO A 41 26.62 -3.12 2.72
CA PRO A 41 25.97 -2.06 3.48
C PRO A 41 26.80 -1.59 4.68
N GLU A 42 27.51 -0.45 4.55
CA GLU A 42 28.44 0.05 5.58
C GLU A 42 27.78 0.84 6.75
N GLY A 43 26.55 1.35 6.61
CA GLY A 43 25.92 2.14 7.69
C GLY A 43 24.69 2.98 7.32
N LEU A 44 24.55 4.13 7.99
CA LEU A 44 23.38 5.04 7.94
C LEU A 44 23.58 6.26 7.00
N ALA A 45 24.61 6.23 6.14
CA ALA A 45 24.93 7.34 5.24
C ALA A 45 23.98 7.38 4.02
N PRO A 46 23.74 8.57 3.42
CA PRO A 46 23.08 8.69 2.11
C PRO A 46 23.71 7.75 1.07
N THR A 47 22.88 7.11 0.26
CA THR A 47 23.38 6.11 -0.69
C THR A 47 24.18 6.74 -1.84
N GLY A 48 25.22 6.05 -2.30
CA GLY A 48 26.16 6.54 -3.30
C GLY A 48 25.76 6.13 -4.73
N ALA A 49 26.64 5.39 -5.38
CA ALA A 49 26.42 4.86 -6.74
C ALA A 49 25.36 3.74 -6.81
N ASP A 50 25.02 3.12 -5.68
CA ASP A 50 24.18 1.92 -5.57
C ASP A 50 23.24 2.05 -4.34
N MET A 51 22.16 1.26 -4.31
CA MET A 51 21.24 1.11 -3.16
C MET A 51 21.19 -0.36 -2.69
N PRO A 52 22.12 -0.80 -1.82
CA PRO A 52 22.33 -2.22 -1.51
C PRO A 52 21.35 -2.82 -0.49
N THR A 53 20.34 -2.07 -0.01
CA THR A 53 19.28 -2.60 0.86
C THR A 53 17.89 -2.14 0.38
N VAL A 54 16.85 -2.86 0.79
CA VAL A 54 15.42 -2.52 0.55
C VAL A 54 15.06 -1.13 1.08
N GLY A 55 15.71 -0.68 2.15
CA GLY A 55 15.59 0.67 2.70
C GLY A 55 16.69 1.63 2.23
N GLY A 56 17.40 1.31 1.14
CA GLY A 56 18.56 2.02 0.60
C GLY A 56 19.85 1.83 1.40
N ASN A 57 19.79 2.03 2.72
CA ASN A 57 20.90 1.83 3.66
C ASN A 57 20.45 1.03 4.90
N LEU A 58 21.36 0.76 5.85
CA LEU A 58 21.05 -0.03 7.05
C LEU A 58 20.05 0.65 8.01
N GLY A 59 19.85 1.96 7.84
CA GLY A 59 18.90 2.76 8.60
C GLY A 59 17.55 2.95 7.94
N ASN A 60 17.25 2.25 6.84
CA ASN A 60 15.99 2.36 6.09
C ASN A 60 15.55 3.81 5.80
N GLN A 61 16.51 4.69 5.48
CA GLN A 61 16.25 6.10 5.15
C GLN A 61 15.76 6.32 3.73
N HIS A 62 16.01 5.35 2.83
CA HIS A 62 15.69 5.38 1.41
C HIS A 62 15.97 6.74 0.74
N TYR A 63 17.19 7.25 0.98
CA TYR A 63 17.67 8.56 0.52
C TYR A 63 19.02 8.43 -0.18
N SER A 64 19.13 9.01 -1.38
CA SER A 64 20.33 8.96 -2.20
C SER A 64 21.06 10.31 -2.26
N GLY A 65 22.39 10.26 -2.21
CA GLY A 65 23.27 11.41 -2.46
C GLY A 65 23.39 11.83 -3.94
N LEU A 66 22.70 11.14 -4.86
CA LEU A 66 22.77 11.43 -6.29
C LEU A 66 21.97 12.67 -6.70
N THR A 67 22.50 13.44 -7.65
CA THR A 67 22.03 14.79 -8.02
C THR A 67 22.07 15.10 -9.52
N GLN A 68 22.16 14.09 -10.38
CA GLN A 68 22.19 14.30 -11.84
C GLN A 68 20.78 14.55 -12.39
N ILE A 69 19.78 13.82 -11.90
CA ILE A 69 18.36 14.07 -12.11
C ILE A 69 17.90 15.12 -11.07
N THR A 70 17.21 16.16 -11.53
CA THR A 70 16.84 17.36 -10.76
C THR A 70 15.53 17.94 -11.29
N GLN A 71 14.85 18.79 -10.50
CA GLN A 71 13.67 19.55 -10.96
C GLN A 71 13.90 20.34 -12.27
N HIS A 72 15.15 20.71 -12.58
CA HIS A 72 15.52 21.49 -13.77
C HIS A 72 15.78 20.67 -15.03
N ASN A 73 15.69 19.33 -14.97
CA ASN A 73 15.91 18.45 -16.13
C ASN A 73 15.00 17.20 -16.16
N LEU A 74 13.92 17.16 -15.34
CA LEU A 74 12.87 16.14 -15.43
C LEU A 74 12.17 16.09 -16.80
N ASP A 75 12.17 17.20 -17.55
CA ASP A 75 11.68 17.25 -18.93
C ASP A 75 12.42 16.28 -19.87
N ARG A 76 13.64 15.88 -19.49
CA ARG A 76 14.48 14.91 -20.22
C ARG A 76 14.49 13.52 -19.59
N LEU A 77 13.77 13.28 -18.50
CA LEU A 77 13.67 11.95 -17.90
C LEU A 77 12.76 11.07 -18.77
N GLY A 78 13.31 9.94 -19.22
CA GLY A 78 12.60 8.95 -20.05
C GLY A 78 13.11 7.54 -19.82
N PRO A 79 12.41 6.51 -20.33
CA PRO A 79 12.77 5.12 -20.11
C PRO A 79 14.09 4.76 -20.82
N ALA A 80 14.94 4.03 -20.13
CA ALA A 80 16.23 3.53 -20.60
C ALA A 80 16.12 2.11 -21.14
N TRP A 81 15.35 1.26 -20.45
CA TRP A 81 15.08 -0.14 -20.78
C TRP A 81 13.90 -0.68 -19.95
N ARG A 82 13.36 -1.83 -20.34
CA ARG A 82 12.34 -2.61 -19.62
C ARG A 82 12.71 -4.10 -19.64
N THR A 83 12.48 -4.81 -18.55
CA THR A 83 12.73 -6.25 -18.41
C THR A 83 11.48 -6.98 -17.93
N HIS A 84 10.97 -7.89 -18.75
CA HIS A 84 9.87 -8.80 -18.43
C HIS A 84 10.39 -10.01 -17.64
N VAL A 85 10.21 -10.07 -16.32
CA VAL A 85 10.85 -11.11 -15.48
C VAL A 85 10.23 -12.51 -15.70
N SER A 86 8.97 -12.57 -16.14
CA SER A 86 8.27 -13.78 -16.58
C SER A 86 8.98 -14.45 -17.77
N ALA A 87 9.49 -13.65 -18.70
CA ALA A 87 10.10 -14.11 -19.95
C ALA A 87 11.58 -14.52 -19.81
N VAL A 88 12.19 -14.30 -18.64
CA VAL A 88 13.57 -14.71 -18.35
C VAL A 88 13.57 -16.16 -17.88
N GLU A 89 14.44 -16.99 -18.48
CA GLU A 89 14.57 -18.41 -18.14
C GLU A 89 15.19 -18.61 -16.74
N PRO A 90 14.63 -19.45 -15.85
CA PRO A 90 13.45 -20.30 -16.05
C PRO A 90 12.14 -19.51 -16.15
N ALA A 91 11.47 -19.63 -17.30
CA ALA A 91 10.31 -18.82 -17.64
C ALA A 91 9.07 -19.24 -16.83
N THR A 92 8.29 -18.25 -16.39
CA THR A 92 7.19 -18.41 -15.43
C THR A 92 6.09 -17.39 -15.67
N ASP A 93 4.89 -17.66 -15.14
CA ASP A 93 3.74 -16.75 -15.19
C ASP A 93 3.78 -15.85 -13.93
N ASP A 94 4.75 -14.93 -13.90
CA ASP A 94 5.09 -14.10 -12.74
C ASP A 94 4.30 -12.78 -12.75
N VAL A 95 3.19 -12.70 -12.02
CA VAL A 95 2.47 -11.44 -11.80
C VAL A 95 2.00 -11.23 -10.35
N GLY A 96 1.98 -9.98 -9.89
CA GLY A 96 1.53 -9.54 -8.56
C GLY A 96 2.60 -9.65 -7.48
N GLN A 97 3.28 -8.54 -7.12
CA GLN A 97 4.40 -8.58 -6.17
C GLN A 97 4.69 -7.26 -5.42
N GLN A 98 5.16 -7.35 -4.17
CA GLN A 98 5.47 -6.21 -3.26
C GLN A 98 6.98 -5.92 -3.14
N THR A 99 7.79 -6.44 -4.06
CA THR A 99 9.26 -6.41 -3.98
C THR A 99 9.85 -5.05 -4.29
N THR A 100 10.69 -4.56 -3.39
CA THR A 100 11.63 -3.46 -3.66
C THR A 100 12.97 -4.08 -4.08
N PRO A 101 13.47 -3.83 -5.31
CA PRO A 101 14.78 -4.33 -5.73
C PRO A 101 15.93 -3.65 -4.97
N ILE A 102 17.11 -4.28 -4.97
CA ILE A 102 18.35 -3.66 -4.50
C ILE A 102 19.35 -3.52 -5.65
N VAL A 103 20.32 -2.61 -5.54
CA VAL A 103 21.42 -2.46 -6.51
C VAL A 103 22.76 -2.60 -5.80
N ALA A 104 23.69 -3.33 -6.38
CA ALA A 104 25.10 -3.36 -5.98
C ALA A 104 25.99 -3.62 -7.20
N GLU A 105 27.10 -2.89 -7.32
CA GLU A 105 28.06 -3.01 -8.41
C GLU A 105 27.41 -2.76 -9.80
N GLY A 106 26.36 -1.92 -9.85
CA GLY A 106 25.56 -1.67 -11.06
C GLY A 106 24.63 -2.82 -11.48
N VAL A 107 24.49 -3.86 -10.66
CA VAL A 107 23.58 -5.00 -10.87
C VAL A 107 22.37 -4.85 -9.96
N ILE A 108 21.17 -4.95 -10.53
CA ILE A 108 19.90 -4.96 -9.79
C ILE A 108 19.56 -6.41 -9.42
N TYR A 109 19.20 -6.64 -8.16
CA TYR A 109 18.73 -7.93 -7.66
C TYR A 109 17.32 -7.79 -7.11
N LEU A 110 16.43 -8.72 -7.47
CA LEU A 110 15.10 -8.84 -6.88
C LEU A 110 14.57 -10.27 -6.87
N ASP A 111 13.72 -10.54 -5.89
CA ASP A 111 12.76 -11.62 -5.84
C ASP A 111 11.59 -11.39 -6.81
N THR A 112 11.15 -12.44 -7.52
CA THR A 112 10.07 -12.34 -8.52
C THR A 112 8.70 -12.73 -7.93
N PRO A 113 7.56 -12.45 -8.61
CA PRO A 113 6.22 -12.81 -8.16
C PRO A 113 6.04 -14.28 -7.71
N ASN A 114 6.56 -15.27 -8.46
CA ASN A 114 6.55 -16.68 -8.04
C ASN A 114 7.75 -17.05 -7.15
N GLY A 115 8.36 -16.10 -6.44
CA GLY A 115 9.33 -16.38 -5.37
C GLY A 115 10.69 -16.90 -5.81
N GLN A 116 11.05 -16.68 -7.07
CA GLN A 116 12.38 -16.89 -7.63
C GLN A 116 13.27 -15.67 -7.30
N VAL A 117 14.54 -15.66 -7.72
CA VAL A 117 15.40 -14.45 -7.66
C VAL A 117 16.05 -14.21 -9.02
N ILE A 118 16.14 -12.95 -9.44
CA ILE A 118 16.75 -12.53 -10.70
C ILE A 118 17.82 -11.45 -10.45
N ALA A 119 18.92 -11.54 -11.19
CA ALA A 119 19.94 -10.49 -11.30
C ALA A 119 19.88 -9.86 -12.70
N VAL A 120 19.84 -8.53 -12.78
CA VAL A 120 19.69 -7.75 -14.01
C VAL A 120 20.81 -6.72 -14.11
N ASP A 121 21.44 -6.62 -15.29
CA ASP A 121 22.39 -5.57 -15.61
C ASP A 121 21.68 -4.20 -15.63
N GLY A 122 22.01 -3.32 -14.68
CA GLY A 122 21.30 -2.05 -14.47
C GLY A 122 21.47 -1.05 -15.61
N LYS A 123 22.41 -1.27 -16.53
CA LYS A 123 22.64 -0.42 -17.70
C LYS A 123 21.78 -0.79 -18.89
N THR A 124 21.47 -2.08 -19.07
CA THR A 124 20.86 -2.65 -20.27
C THR A 124 19.53 -3.35 -20.06
N GLY A 125 19.15 -3.69 -18.83
CA GLY A 125 17.97 -4.51 -18.54
C GLY A 125 18.16 -6.00 -18.87
N SER A 126 19.39 -6.42 -19.21
CA SER A 126 19.69 -7.82 -19.54
C SER A 126 19.80 -8.65 -18.27
N ALA A 127 19.05 -9.76 -18.17
CA ALA A 127 19.22 -10.70 -17.08
C ALA A 127 20.62 -11.35 -17.12
N LYS A 128 21.33 -11.33 -15.99
CA LYS A 128 22.59 -12.06 -15.77
C LYS A 128 22.31 -13.53 -15.43
N TRP A 129 21.36 -13.75 -14.50
CA TRP A 129 20.88 -15.06 -14.07
C TRP A 129 19.48 -14.93 -13.45
N LYS A 130 18.71 -16.02 -13.42
CA LYS A 130 17.47 -16.18 -12.65
C LYS A 130 17.49 -17.54 -11.97
N TRP A 131 17.44 -17.55 -10.64
CA TRP A 131 17.46 -18.75 -9.81
C TRP A 131 16.03 -19.22 -9.51
N ALA A 132 15.81 -20.53 -9.58
CA ALA A 132 14.64 -21.20 -9.03
C ALA A 132 15.07 -22.51 -8.35
N PRO A 133 14.50 -22.85 -7.17
CA PRO A 133 14.85 -24.07 -6.46
C PRO A 133 14.38 -25.32 -7.21
N GLN A 134 15.17 -26.40 -7.10
CA GLN A 134 14.85 -27.69 -7.74
C GLN A 134 14.33 -28.75 -6.77
N GLU A 135 14.69 -28.68 -5.49
CA GLU A 135 14.35 -29.70 -4.47
C GLU A 135 13.15 -29.32 -3.58
N PHE A 136 12.75 -28.06 -3.56
CA PHE A 136 11.68 -27.50 -2.74
C PHE A 136 10.90 -26.42 -3.53
N GLY A 137 9.72 -26.05 -3.05
CA GLY A 137 8.91 -25.02 -3.72
C GLY A 137 9.51 -23.62 -3.62
N THR A 138 9.05 -22.74 -4.51
CA THR A 138 9.08 -21.31 -4.23
C THR A 138 7.89 -20.92 -3.36
N ASN A 139 7.96 -19.71 -2.78
CA ASN A 139 6.91 -19.14 -1.93
C ASN A 139 6.39 -17.83 -2.56
N GLY A 140 5.11 -17.50 -2.40
CA GLY A 140 4.43 -16.36 -3.05
C GLY A 140 4.87 -14.99 -2.52
N THR A 141 4.01 -13.95 -2.60
CA THR A 141 4.20 -12.55 -2.16
C THR A 141 5.44 -12.28 -1.28
N ARG A 142 6.40 -11.54 -1.80
CA ARG A 142 7.71 -11.18 -1.23
C ARG A 142 7.93 -9.67 -1.22
N ARG A 143 9.04 -9.20 -0.63
CA ARG A 143 9.33 -7.77 -0.41
C ARG A 143 10.78 -7.33 -0.66
N GLY A 144 11.70 -8.23 -0.99
CA GLY A 144 13.12 -7.91 -1.16
C GLY A 144 14.10 -8.98 -0.69
N VAL A 145 15.30 -8.96 -1.29
CA VAL A 145 16.50 -9.71 -0.88
C VAL A 145 17.50 -8.79 -0.18
N SER A 146 18.56 -9.37 0.40
CA SER A 146 19.74 -8.63 0.88
C SER A 146 21.04 -9.22 0.33
N ILE A 147 22.13 -8.45 0.38
CA ILE A 147 23.44 -8.78 -0.19
C ILE A 147 24.56 -8.67 0.86
N GLY A 148 25.52 -9.59 0.83
CA GLY A 148 26.68 -9.61 1.73
C GLY A 148 27.58 -10.84 1.57
N ASP A 149 28.86 -10.75 1.96
CA ASP A 149 29.85 -11.83 1.83
C ASP A 149 29.86 -12.45 0.40
N GLY A 150 29.68 -11.65 -0.65
CA GLY A 150 29.57 -12.11 -2.04
C GLY A 150 28.29 -12.89 -2.42
N LYS A 151 27.25 -12.87 -1.56
CA LYS A 151 26.01 -13.65 -1.72
C LYS A 151 24.75 -12.78 -1.71
N ILE A 152 23.68 -13.32 -2.29
CA ILE A 152 22.30 -12.83 -2.19
C ILE A 152 21.52 -13.75 -1.24
N TYR A 153 20.81 -13.18 -0.27
CA TYR A 153 20.04 -13.91 0.74
C TYR A 153 18.53 -13.79 0.48
N THR A 154 17.88 -14.93 0.27
CA THR A 154 16.44 -15.03 -0.01
C THR A 154 15.77 -16.14 0.80
N LEU A 155 14.46 -16.28 0.65
CA LEU A 155 13.62 -17.22 1.38
C LEU A 155 12.88 -18.16 0.40
N ALA A 156 12.41 -19.32 0.86
CA ALA A 156 11.69 -20.28 0.02
C ALA A 156 10.66 -21.12 0.81
N ASP A 157 9.96 -22.04 0.13
CA ASP A 157 8.94 -22.91 0.73
C ASP A 157 9.49 -23.73 1.91
N GLY A 158 8.61 -24.02 2.88
CA GLY A 158 8.93 -24.79 4.08
C GLY A 158 9.93 -24.12 5.02
N ASP A 159 9.75 -22.82 5.28
CA ASP A 159 10.59 -22.00 6.18
C ASP A 159 12.09 -22.01 5.85
N ARG A 160 12.43 -22.03 4.55
CA ARG A 160 13.82 -22.10 4.10
C ARG A 160 14.46 -20.74 3.91
N VAL A 161 15.68 -20.58 4.41
CA VAL A 161 16.59 -19.47 4.09
C VAL A 161 17.64 -20.00 3.11
N VAL A 162 17.89 -19.24 2.05
CA VAL A 162 18.75 -19.61 0.91
C VAL A 162 19.79 -18.53 0.71
N ALA A 163 21.04 -18.94 0.49
CA ALA A 163 22.12 -18.07 0.04
C ALA A 163 22.57 -18.47 -1.37
N LEU A 164 22.54 -17.51 -2.29
CA LEU A 164 22.96 -17.64 -3.68
C LEU A 164 24.28 -16.90 -3.89
N ASP A 165 25.17 -17.39 -4.76
CA ASP A 165 26.32 -16.61 -5.24
C ASP A 165 25.82 -15.38 -6.03
N LYS A 166 26.33 -14.18 -5.75
CA LYS A 166 25.81 -12.95 -6.39
C LYS A 166 26.06 -12.89 -7.90
N ASP A 167 27.11 -13.55 -8.39
CA ASP A 167 27.55 -13.45 -9.78
C ASP A 167 27.04 -14.60 -10.65
N THR A 168 26.80 -15.79 -10.08
CA THR A 168 26.28 -16.97 -10.82
C THR A 168 24.81 -17.31 -10.52
N GLY A 169 24.30 -16.97 -9.33
CA GLY A 169 22.99 -17.42 -8.85
C GLY A 169 22.94 -18.88 -8.39
N GLU A 170 24.09 -19.54 -8.25
CA GLU A 170 24.18 -20.92 -7.72
C GLU A 170 23.95 -20.96 -6.19
N GLU A 171 23.27 -22.01 -5.71
CA GLU A 171 23.01 -22.21 -4.27
C GLU A 171 24.30 -22.52 -3.50
N VAL A 172 24.68 -21.62 -2.59
CA VAL A 172 25.84 -21.78 -1.69
C VAL A 172 25.45 -22.54 -0.43
N TRP A 173 24.30 -22.21 0.15
CA TRP A 173 23.67 -22.99 1.22
C TRP A 173 22.15 -22.81 1.25
N VAL A 174 21.45 -23.82 1.77
CA VAL A 174 20.02 -23.81 2.08
C VAL A 174 19.84 -24.39 3.48
N VAL A 175 19.11 -23.69 4.34
CA VAL A 175 18.80 -24.16 5.70
C VAL A 175 17.31 -23.98 6.00
N GLN A 176 16.78 -24.80 6.90
CA GLN A 176 15.45 -24.66 7.49
C GLN A 176 15.65 -24.44 9.01
N PRO A 177 15.70 -23.19 9.50
CA PRO A 177 16.14 -22.89 10.86
C PRO A 177 15.13 -23.27 11.95
N GLU A 178 15.63 -23.85 13.04
CA GLU A 178 14.92 -24.08 14.29
C GLU A 178 15.67 -23.43 15.46
N ALA A 179 14.96 -23.09 16.54
CA ALA A 179 15.61 -22.68 17.78
C ALA A 179 16.37 -23.88 18.42
N PRO A 180 17.41 -23.66 19.26
CA PRO A 180 18.24 -24.74 19.84
C PRO A 180 17.52 -25.78 20.71
N ASN A 181 16.24 -25.55 21.03
CA ASN A 181 15.35 -26.46 21.76
C ASN A 181 14.38 -27.25 20.83
N GLY A 182 14.47 -27.08 19.50
CA GLY A 182 13.56 -27.65 18.52
C GLY A 182 12.24 -26.88 18.35
N ALA A 183 12.15 -25.62 18.81
CA ALA A 183 10.99 -24.78 18.55
C ALA A 183 11.07 -24.15 17.14
N ARG A 184 9.95 -24.20 16.41
CA ARG A 184 9.77 -23.48 15.13
C ARG A 184 9.81 -21.97 15.39
N LEU A 185 10.50 -21.23 14.54
CA LEU A 185 10.70 -19.78 14.69
C LEU A 185 9.53 -18.94 14.15
N GLY A 186 8.83 -19.44 13.12
CA GLY A 186 7.64 -18.83 12.50
C GLY A 186 7.52 -19.27 11.04
N ASN A 187 6.53 -18.75 10.29
CA ASN A 187 6.59 -18.76 8.82
C ASN A 187 7.36 -17.51 8.35
N ILE A 188 8.05 -17.56 7.21
CA ILE A 188 8.93 -16.48 6.73
C ILE A 188 8.58 -15.98 5.32
N ASP A 189 7.52 -16.52 4.74
CA ASP A 189 7.02 -16.32 3.36
C ASP A 189 7.22 -14.91 2.78
N LYS A 190 6.81 -13.86 3.53
CA LYS A 190 6.54 -12.51 3.01
C LYS A 190 7.58 -11.45 3.37
N VAL A 191 8.60 -11.79 4.16
CA VAL A 191 9.53 -10.80 4.70
C VAL A 191 10.72 -10.57 3.75
N ALA A 192 11.36 -9.41 3.86
CA ALA A 192 12.68 -9.19 3.28
C ALA A 192 13.76 -9.61 4.29
N THR A 193 14.88 -10.13 3.79
CA THR A 193 16.07 -10.42 4.60
C THR A 193 16.90 -9.14 4.83
N VAL A 194 17.73 -9.12 5.87
CA VAL A 194 18.71 -8.05 6.11
C VAL A 194 20.08 -8.67 6.37
N TYR A 195 21.15 -8.12 5.79
CA TYR A 195 22.53 -8.54 6.05
C TYR A 195 23.33 -7.42 6.71
N HIS A 196 24.20 -7.77 7.66
CA HIS A 196 25.32 -6.92 8.12
C HIS A 196 26.41 -7.74 8.82
N ASP A 197 27.68 -7.51 8.48
CA ASP A 197 28.88 -8.00 9.20
C ASP A 197 28.83 -9.50 9.57
N GLY A 198 28.66 -10.34 8.55
CA GLY A 198 28.59 -11.81 8.69
C GLY A 198 27.28 -12.36 9.28
N VAL A 199 26.25 -11.53 9.46
CA VAL A 199 24.95 -11.93 10.01
C VAL A 199 23.82 -11.65 9.03
N VAL A 200 22.92 -12.64 8.86
CA VAL A 200 21.65 -12.51 8.13
C VAL A 200 20.50 -12.53 9.14
N TYR A 201 19.73 -11.45 9.19
CA TYR A 201 18.53 -11.32 10.00
C TYR A 201 17.31 -11.70 9.17
N VAL A 202 16.45 -12.54 9.76
CA VAL A 202 15.22 -13.03 9.14
C VAL A 202 14.06 -12.81 10.11
N HIS A 203 12.97 -12.33 9.55
CA HIS A 203 11.74 -11.97 10.23
C HIS A 203 10.64 -13.03 9.96
N THR A 204 9.47 -12.90 10.57
CA THR A 204 8.39 -13.90 10.40
C THR A 204 7.02 -13.25 10.19
N ASN A 205 6.17 -13.91 9.41
CA ASN A 205 4.77 -13.56 9.17
C ASN A 205 3.84 -14.70 9.60
N ASP A 206 2.63 -14.34 10.05
CA ASP A 206 1.54 -15.26 10.37
C ASP A 206 1.87 -16.37 11.39
N GLY A 207 0.96 -17.32 11.58
CA GLY A 207 1.09 -18.38 12.60
C GLY A 207 0.76 -17.88 14.02
N SER A 208 1.02 -18.73 15.02
CA SER A 208 0.65 -18.48 16.42
C SER A 208 1.72 -17.78 17.27
N ARG A 209 2.98 -17.75 16.83
CA ARG A 209 4.08 -17.08 17.53
C ARG A 209 5.14 -16.62 16.52
N GLY A 210 5.32 -15.31 16.39
CA GLY A 210 6.36 -14.73 15.55
C GLY A 210 7.69 -14.55 16.28
N ALA A 211 8.78 -14.60 15.53
CA ALA A 211 10.14 -14.28 15.95
C ALA A 211 10.88 -13.40 14.93
N VAL A 212 11.92 -12.72 15.40
CA VAL A 212 13.08 -12.35 14.58
C VAL A 212 14.23 -13.27 14.96
N PHE A 213 15.02 -13.72 13.99
CA PHE A 213 16.20 -14.55 14.24
C PHE A 213 17.38 -14.18 13.35
N ALA A 214 18.58 -14.51 13.81
CA ALA A 214 19.85 -14.23 13.16
C ALA A 214 20.59 -15.53 12.82
N LEU A 215 21.10 -15.61 11.59
CA LEU A 215 21.91 -16.69 11.07
C LEU A 215 23.31 -16.20 10.69
N ASN A 216 24.27 -17.10 10.69
CA ASN A 216 25.60 -16.85 10.15
C ASN A 216 25.55 -16.81 8.61
N ALA A 217 26.05 -15.73 8.01
CA ALA A 217 26.04 -15.50 6.58
C ALA A 217 26.86 -16.53 5.77
N SER A 218 27.82 -17.21 6.40
CA SER A 218 28.71 -18.16 5.73
C SER A 218 28.15 -19.57 5.57
N ASP A 219 27.29 -20.04 6.48
CA ASP A 219 26.77 -21.42 6.49
C ASP A 219 25.30 -21.58 6.90
N GLY A 220 24.59 -20.49 7.20
CA GLY A 220 23.19 -20.50 7.65
C GLY A 220 22.99 -20.99 9.09
N SER A 221 24.06 -21.17 9.88
CA SER A 221 23.95 -21.64 11.26
C SER A 221 23.27 -20.61 12.18
N TYR A 222 22.42 -21.10 13.09
CA TYR A 222 21.69 -20.27 14.06
C TYR A 222 22.63 -19.49 15.00
N ILE A 223 22.32 -18.21 15.24
CA ILE A 223 23.00 -17.36 16.23
C ILE A 223 22.07 -17.02 17.40
N TRP A 224 20.97 -16.30 17.15
CA TRP A 224 20.02 -15.86 18.16
C TRP A 224 18.58 -15.78 17.61
N HIS A 225 17.57 -15.75 18.50
CA HIS A 225 16.19 -15.39 18.16
C HIS A 225 15.53 -14.60 19.30
N PHE A 226 14.47 -13.85 18.97
CA PHE A 226 13.61 -13.14 19.90
C PHE A 226 12.15 -13.35 19.48
N PHE A 227 11.31 -13.92 20.34
CA PHE A 227 9.88 -14.11 20.10
C PHE A 227 9.06 -12.86 20.51
N GLY A 228 8.09 -12.46 19.70
CA GLY A 228 7.17 -11.35 20.02
C GLY A 228 6.18 -11.72 21.14
N GLY A 229 5.58 -12.91 21.06
CA GLY A 229 4.88 -13.54 22.18
C GLY A 229 5.89 -14.08 23.21
N PRO A 230 5.89 -13.64 24.48
CA PRO A 230 6.95 -13.96 25.44
C PRO A 230 6.72 -15.28 26.19
N ASP A 231 7.79 -15.89 26.71
CA ASP A 231 7.68 -16.93 27.72
C ASP A 231 7.46 -16.31 29.12
N ARG A 232 6.60 -16.92 29.95
CA ARG A 232 6.27 -16.40 31.28
C ARG A 232 7.42 -16.51 32.27
N GLY A 233 7.64 -15.46 33.07
CA GLY A 233 8.73 -15.41 34.05
C GLY A 233 10.08 -14.96 33.47
N VAL A 234 10.14 -14.63 32.17
CA VAL A 234 11.32 -14.02 31.55
C VAL A 234 11.31 -12.52 31.84
N VAL A 235 12.22 -12.08 32.71
CA VAL A 235 12.37 -10.67 33.08
C VAL A 235 13.40 -10.01 32.17
N PHE A 236 12.92 -9.11 31.32
CA PHE A 236 13.74 -8.23 30.49
C PHE A 236 14.13 -7.00 31.30
N THR A 237 15.39 -6.54 31.21
CA THR A 237 15.87 -5.33 31.89
C THR A 237 16.55 -4.42 30.88
N ASP A 238 16.11 -3.17 30.80
CA ASP A 238 16.54 -2.24 29.75
C ASP A 238 17.81 -1.45 30.11
N VAL A 239 18.36 -0.75 29.12
CA VAL A 239 19.51 0.16 29.28
C VAL A 239 19.23 1.38 30.18
N ASN A 240 17.96 1.60 30.57
CA ASN A 240 17.56 2.63 31.53
C ASN A 240 17.54 2.11 32.98
N GLY A 241 17.58 0.79 33.19
CA GLY A 241 17.45 0.14 34.49
C GLY A 241 16.01 -0.25 34.89
N ASN A 242 15.06 -0.19 33.96
CA ASN A 242 13.70 -0.69 34.14
C ASN A 242 13.65 -2.21 33.89
N SER A 243 12.87 -2.96 34.68
CA SER A 243 12.66 -4.41 34.48
C SER A 243 11.19 -4.75 34.29
N VAL A 244 10.87 -5.65 33.35
CA VAL A 244 9.51 -6.13 33.04
C VAL A 244 9.48 -7.64 32.81
N ASP A 245 8.48 -8.33 33.37
CA ASP A 245 8.11 -9.69 32.96
C ASP A 245 7.04 -9.56 31.87
N ALA A 246 7.42 -9.71 30.60
CA ALA A 246 6.50 -9.50 29.48
C ALA A 246 5.35 -10.53 29.53
N GLY A 247 5.62 -11.77 29.92
CA GLY A 247 4.60 -12.82 30.08
C GLY A 247 3.65 -12.63 31.26
N ALA A 248 3.90 -11.65 32.15
CA ALA A 248 2.95 -11.22 33.16
C ALA A 248 1.86 -10.26 32.60
N THR A 249 2.05 -9.70 31.39
CA THR A 249 1.12 -8.72 30.77
C THR A 249 -0.01 -9.33 29.93
N TRP A 250 -0.22 -10.66 30.02
CA TRP A 250 -1.19 -11.43 29.22
C TRP A 250 -2.20 -12.20 30.10
N GLY A 251 -2.55 -11.66 31.26
CA GLY A 251 -3.43 -12.35 32.22
C GLY A 251 -2.84 -13.68 32.75
N PRO A 252 -3.65 -14.52 33.41
CA PRO A 252 -3.27 -15.88 33.81
C PRO A 252 -3.33 -16.87 32.62
N LEU A 253 -2.84 -18.10 32.83
CA LEU A 253 -3.18 -19.23 31.96
C LEU A 253 -4.68 -19.50 31.97
N LEU A 254 -5.23 -19.95 30.85
CA LEU A 254 -6.63 -20.35 30.75
C LEU A 254 -6.90 -21.69 31.49
N PRO A 255 -8.16 -21.99 31.88
CA PRO A 255 -8.48 -23.17 32.70
C PRO A 255 -8.17 -24.54 32.07
N ASP A 256 -7.95 -24.59 30.76
CA ASP A 256 -7.51 -25.78 30.01
C ASP A 256 -5.98 -25.91 29.89
N GLY A 257 -5.23 -24.86 30.26
CA GLY A 257 -3.78 -24.77 30.16
C GLY A 257 -3.26 -23.92 29.00
N THR A 258 -4.14 -23.34 28.17
CA THR A 258 -3.74 -22.48 27.04
C THR A 258 -3.04 -21.21 27.55
N ASP A 259 -1.98 -20.79 26.86
CA ASP A 259 -1.19 -19.61 27.20
C ASP A 259 -1.20 -18.55 26.08
N CYS A 260 -2.01 -17.50 26.29
CA CYS A 260 -2.12 -16.40 25.35
C CYS A 260 -0.81 -15.62 25.15
N ALA A 261 0.14 -15.67 26.10
CA ALA A 261 1.46 -15.06 25.92
C ALA A 261 2.32 -15.83 24.91
N PHE A 262 2.33 -17.16 25.03
CA PHE A 262 3.06 -18.05 24.12
C PHE A 262 2.44 -18.03 22.72
N GLU A 263 1.11 -18.05 22.63
CA GLU A 263 0.34 -17.96 21.38
C GLU A 263 0.07 -16.52 20.94
N GLY A 264 0.90 -15.56 21.38
CA GLY A 264 0.68 -14.10 21.24
C GLY A 264 0.56 -13.55 19.81
N ARG A 265 0.75 -14.38 18.76
CA ARG A 265 1.06 -14.00 17.37
C ARG A 265 2.19 -12.98 17.32
N SER A 266 1.88 -11.68 17.42
CA SER A 266 2.87 -10.59 17.54
C SER A 266 3.96 -10.71 16.49
N THR A 267 3.54 -10.85 15.23
CA THR A 267 4.44 -11.23 14.12
C THR A 267 5.22 -10.02 13.58
N PRO A 268 6.55 -10.07 13.49
CA PRO A 268 7.36 -8.95 12.99
C PRO A 268 7.49 -9.00 11.46
N TRP A 269 6.39 -8.85 10.74
CA TRP A 269 6.29 -9.24 9.33
C TRP A 269 6.90 -8.26 8.30
N MET A 270 7.74 -7.33 8.76
CA MET A 270 8.52 -6.37 7.97
C MET A 270 9.97 -6.31 8.46
N HIS A 271 10.91 -5.95 7.58
CA HIS A 271 12.35 -5.97 7.87
C HIS A 271 12.77 -4.93 8.91
N GLY A 272 13.75 -5.29 9.75
CA GLY A 272 14.32 -4.40 10.77
C GLY A 272 15.36 -3.41 10.23
N ALA A 273 16.08 -2.78 11.16
CA ALA A 273 17.17 -1.84 10.86
C ALA A 273 18.40 -2.12 11.73
N VAL A 274 19.58 -1.69 11.29
CA VAL A 274 20.87 -1.90 11.99
C VAL A 274 21.54 -0.55 12.24
N ASP A 275 21.99 -0.29 13.47
CA ASP A 275 22.99 0.75 13.75
C ASP A 275 24.35 0.08 14.09
N PRO A 276 25.31 0.06 13.15
CA PRO A 276 26.63 -0.53 13.38
C PRO A 276 27.49 0.19 14.44
N GLU A 277 27.27 1.48 14.70
CA GLU A 277 28.02 2.22 15.73
C GLU A 277 27.55 1.87 17.14
N LEU A 278 26.23 1.65 17.30
CA LEU A 278 25.61 1.23 18.55
C LEU A 278 25.64 -0.29 18.75
N GLY A 279 25.88 -1.06 17.68
CA GLY A 279 25.80 -2.52 17.68
C GLY A 279 24.36 -3.03 17.90
N MET A 280 23.36 -2.26 17.48
CA MET A 280 21.94 -2.54 17.75
C MET A 280 21.18 -2.97 16.50
N TYR A 281 20.27 -3.94 16.69
CA TYR A 281 19.24 -4.30 15.72
C TYR A 281 17.87 -3.83 16.24
N TYR A 282 17.08 -3.20 15.37
CA TYR A 282 15.76 -2.66 15.68
C TYR A 282 14.69 -3.43 14.90
N MET A 283 13.65 -3.87 15.60
CA MET A 283 12.57 -4.68 15.06
C MET A 283 11.22 -4.25 15.62
N THR A 284 10.16 -4.51 14.87
CA THR A 284 8.79 -4.10 15.20
C THR A 284 7.89 -5.33 15.12
N PHE A 285 7.09 -5.54 16.16
CA PHE A 285 6.19 -6.69 16.30
C PHE A 285 4.74 -6.25 16.13
N GLY A 286 3.98 -7.05 15.37
CA GLY A 286 2.58 -6.81 15.03
C GLY A 286 1.59 -7.06 16.17
N ASN A 287 0.32 -7.17 15.78
CA ASN A 287 -0.82 -7.27 16.70
C ASN A 287 -0.84 -8.53 17.59
N SER A 288 -1.65 -8.49 18.66
CA SER A 288 -2.06 -9.67 19.42
C SER A 288 -3.24 -10.38 18.73
N ASP A 289 -3.10 -11.68 18.45
CA ASP A 289 -4.15 -12.52 17.83
C ASP A 289 -4.26 -13.90 18.52
N SER A 290 -4.03 -13.91 19.84
CA SER A 290 -3.98 -15.12 20.68
C SER A 290 -5.33 -15.49 21.28
N CYS A 291 -5.58 -16.78 21.52
CA CYS A 291 -6.71 -17.34 22.29
C CYS A 291 -8.14 -17.07 21.76
N THR A 292 -8.37 -16.03 20.95
CA THR A 292 -9.68 -15.65 20.39
C THR A 292 -9.52 -15.02 19.01
N SER A 293 -9.17 -13.73 18.95
CA SER A 293 -8.80 -13.01 17.72
C SER A 293 -8.14 -11.66 18.04
N SER A 294 -7.59 -11.00 17.03
CA SER A 294 -7.14 -9.60 17.11
C SER A 294 -8.27 -8.58 17.28
N GLN A 295 -9.53 -9.02 17.33
CA GLN A 295 -10.72 -8.18 17.60
C GLN A 295 -11.35 -8.46 18.98
N ASN A 296 -10.78 -9.40 19.76
CA ASN A 296 -11.25 -9.80 21.08
C ASN A 296 -10.06 -9.97 22.07
N GLY A 297 -10.00 -9.11 23.08
CA GLY A 297 -9.00 -9.11 24.15
C GLY A 297 -9.42 -9.84 25.43
N SER A 298 -10.68 -10.29 25.54
CA SER A 298 -11.30 -10.70 26.81
C SER A 298 -10.62 -11.87 27.53
N LEU A 299 -9.85 -12.71 26.83
CA LEU A 299 -9.08 -13.81 27.42
C LEU A 299 -7.60 -13.47 27.69
N ARG A 300 -7.13 -12.27 27.32
CA ARG A 300 -5.74 -11.81 27.40
C ARG A 300 -5.59 -10.44 28.11
N PRO A 301 -6.15 -10.24 29.32
CA PRO A 301 -6.12 -8.93 29.99
C PRO A 301 -4.70 -8.42 30.27
N GLY A 302 -4.48 -7.12 30.03
CA GLY A 302 -3.20 -6.45 30.22
C GLY A 302 -2.54 -6.04 28.90
N ASP A 303 -1.37 -5.39 28.99
CA ASP A 303 -0.76 -4.65 27.88
C ASP A 303 -0.32 -5.53 26.69
N ASN A 304 -0.15 -6.83 26.91
CA ASN A 304 0.20 -7.86 25.91
C ASN A 304 1.57 -7.65 25.23
N LEU A 305 2.62 -7.28 25.99
CA LEU A 305 3.98 -7.13 25.46
C LEU A 305 4.50 -8.46 24.87
N PHE A 306 5.07 -8.53 23.66
CA PHE A 306 5.52 -7.41 22.83
C PHE A 306 4.64 -7.18 21.58
N SER A 307 3.31 -7.22 21.68
CA SER A 307 2.46 -6.81 20.54
C SER A 307 2.47 -5.30 20.31
N SER A 308 2.34 -4.90 19.04
CA SER A 308 2.34 -3.51 18.56
C SER A 308 3.47 -2.67 19.20
N THR A 309 4.65 -3.27 19.23
CA THR A 309 5.83 -2.83 19.99
C THR A 309 7.11 -2.85 19.14
N MET A 310 7.91 -1.79 19.26
CA MET A 310 9.31 -1.77 18.80
C MET A 310 10.23 -2.34 19.88
N VAL A 311 11.18 -3.18 19.51
CA VAL A 311 12.23 -3.74 20.39
C VAL A 311 13.61 -3.49 19.77
N ALA A 312 14.58 -3.12 20.61
CA ALA A 312 15.99 -3.07 20.27
C ALA A 312 16.77 -4.18 20.98
N VAL A 313 17.63 -4.88 20.24
CA VAL A 313 18.55 -5.91 20.76
C VAL A 313 19.99 -5.64 20.32
N ASP A 314 20.93 -6.31 20.99
CA ASP A 314 22.29 -6.49 20.50
C ASP A 314 22.28 -7.22 19.15
N ALA A 315 22.85 -6.61 18.11
CA ALA A 315 22.81 -7.17 16.76
C ALA A 315 23.49 -8.55 16.66
N LYS A 316 24.52 -8.81 17.48
CA LYS A 316 25.31 -10.06 17.39
C LYS A 316 24.89 -11.14 18.36
N THR A 317 24.13 -10.81 19.41
CA THR A 317 23.77 -11.77 20.48
C THR A 317 22.28 -11.86 20.80
N GLY A 318 21.45 -10.94 20.28
CA GLY A 318 20.01 -10.89 20.60
C GLY A 318 19.70 -10.39 22.02
N GLU A 319 20.69 -9.92 22.78
CA GLU A 319 20.48 -9.37 24.13
C GLU A 319 19.60 -8.11 24.06
N TYR A 320 18.43 -8.19 24.68
CA TYR A 320 17.48 -7.08 24.83
C TYR A 320 18.12 -5.81 25.39
N LYS A 321 17.87 -4.67 24.74
CA LYS A 321 18.34 -3.34 25.17
C LYS A 321 17.20 -2.44 25.64
N TRP A 322 16.10 -2.35 24.88
CA TRP A 322 14.90 -1.57 25.24
C TRP A 322 13.70 -1.99 24.38
N HIS A 323 12.49 -1.59 24.77
CA HIS A 323 11.29 -1.63 23.93
C HIS A 323 10.45 -0.35 24.07
N TYR A 324 9.55 -0.11 23.13
CA TYR A 324 8.52 0.91 23.18
C TYR A 324 7.22 0.35 22.57
N GLN A 325 6.19 0.17 23.39
CA GLN A 325 4.87 -0.22 22.92
C GLN A 325 4.10 1.01 22.41
N SER A 326 3.51 0.90 21.23
CA SER A 326 2.74 1.98 20.60
C SER A 326 1.23 1.85 20.78
N ILE A 327 0.74 0.68 21.19
CA ILE A 327 -0.67 0.40 21.47
C ILE A 327 -0.75 -0.57 22.64
N HIS A 328 -1.34 -0.15 23.75
CA HIS A 328 -1.59 -1.02 24.91
C HIS A 328 -2.81 -1.89 24.63
N HIS A 329 -2.68 -3.21 24.82
CA HIS A 329 -3.79 -4.16 24.66
C HIS A 329 -4.50 -4.03 23.29
N ASP A 330 -3.76 -4.24 22.19
CA ASP A 330 -4.29 -4.14 20.82
C ASP A 330 -5.45 -5.13 20.60
N VAL A 331 -6.65 -4.61 20.36
CA VAL A 331 -7.86 -5.34 19.97
C VAL A 331 -8.43 -4.85 18.64
N TRP A 332 -7.61 -4.24 17.80
CA TRP A 332 -8.02 -3.61 16.53
C TRP A 332 -7.30 -4.14 15.30
N ASP A 333 -6.28 -5.00 15.42
CA ASP A 333 -5.38 -5.44 14.33
C ASP A 333 -4.39 -4.33 13.89
N MET A 334 -4.02 -3.46 14.81
CA MET A 334 -3.24 -2.24 14.53
C MET A 334 -1.73 -2.48 14.61
N ASP A 335 -1.23 -3.45 13.85
CA ASP A 335 0.21 -3.67 13.63
C ASP A 335 0.94 -2.36 13.29
N ASN A 336 1.57 -1.72 14.27
CA ASN A 336 2.55 -0.68 14.02
C ASN A 336 3.88 -1.38 13.72
N VAL A 337 4.13 -1.70 12.44
CA VAL A 337 5.25 -2.53 11.98
C VAL A 337 5.99 -2.00 10.77
N HIS A 338 6.02 -0.68 10.52
CA HIS A 338 6.91 -0.17 9.47
C HIS A 338 8.37 -0.52 9.75
N PRO A 339 9.19 -0.75 8.70
CA PRO A 339 10.64 -0.82 8.82
C PRO A 339 11.18 0.38 9.60
N PRO A 340 11.97 0.17 10.67
CA PRO A 340 12.45 1.28 11.50
C PRO A 340 13.37 2.19 10.69
N THR A 341 13.04 3.48 10.57
CA THR A 341 13.92 4.44 9.90
C THR A 341 14.81 5.14 10.93
N LEU A 342 16.12 5.04 10.79
CA LEU A 342 17.13 5.58 11.71
C LEU A 342 17.73 6.87 11.14
N ALA A 343 17.78 7.94 11.94
CA ALA A 343 18.37 9.22 11.53
C ALA A 343 19.08 9.93 12.69
N ASP A 344 20.06 10.78 12.38
CA ASP A 344 20.60 11.76 13.33
C ASP A 344 20.02 13.13 12.94
N ILE A 345 19.17 13.69 13.80
CA ILE A 345 18.40 14.93 13.56
C ILE A 345 18.77 16.00 14.60
N VAL A 346 18.40 17.26 14.37
CA VAL A 346 18.58 18.34 15.35
C VAL A 346 17.25 18.70 16.00
N VAL A 347 17.17 18.58 17.33
CA VAL A 347 16.00 18.95 18.15
C VAL A 347 16.46 19.92 19.23
N ASP A 348 15.78 21.06 19.36
CA ASP A 348 16.14 22.18 20.26
C ASP A 348 17.61 22.67 20.17
N GLY A 349 18.29 22.37 19.06
CA GLY A 349 19.70 22.69 18.82
C GLY A 349 20.70 21.60 19.19
N GLU A 350 20.24 20.46 19.74
CA GLU A 350 21.06 19.28 20.04
C GLU A 350 20.87 18.19 18.98
N THR A 351 21.96 17.51 18.58
CA THR A 351 21.87 16.34 17.70
C THR A 351 21.35 15.14 18.49
N ARG A 352 20.24 14.55 18.03
CA ARG A 352 19.59 13.39 18.63
C ARG A 352 19.65 12.21 17.67
N ARG A 353 20.03 11.04 18.20
CA ARG A 353 20.03 9.76 17.47
C ARG A 353 18.65 9.16 17.56
N VAL A 354 17.88 9.23 16.49
CA VAL A 354 16.47 8.85 16.49
C VAL A 354 16.18 7.61 15.66
N VAL A 355 15.04 7.00 15.99
CA VAL A 355 14.30 6.04 15.16
C VAL A 355 12.86 6.53 15.02
N PHE A 356 12.32 6.48 13.80
CA PHE A 356 10.93 6.74 13.50
C PHE A 356 10.13 5.43 13.55
N TYR A 357 9.00 5.43 14.24
CA TYR A 357 8.18 4.25 14.48
C TYR A 357 6.69 4.55 14.31
N GLY A 358 5.97 3.74 13.53
CA GLY A 358 4.54 3.89 13.24
C GLY A 358 4.07 2.83 12.25
N SER A 359 2.78 2.87 11.86
CA SER A 359 2.21 2.23 10.66
C SER A 359 0.67 2.44 10.57
N LYS A 360 -0.16 1.43 10.83
CA LYS A 360 -1.62 1.39 10.62
C LYS A 360 -2.38 2.48 11.39
N SER A 361 -1.91 2.76 12.60
CA SER A 361 -2.45 3.85 13.43
C SER A 361 -2.36 5.24 12.78
N GLY A 362 -1.48 5.45 11.80
CA GLY A 362 -1.19 6.79 11.26
C GLY A 362 -0.48 7.72 12.27
N HIS A 363 -0.07 7.19 13.42
CA HIS A 363 0.85 7.84 14.35
C HIS A 363 2.29 7.60 13.93
N HIS A 364 3.16 8.56 14.28
CA HIS A 364 4.60 8.38 14.24
C HIS A 364 5.24 8.83 15.55
N PHE A 365 5.98 7.93 16.17
CA PHE A 365 6.76 8.13 17.38
C PHE A 365 8.22 8.32 17.00
N VAL A 366 8.81 9.43 17.45
CA VAL A 366 10.24 9.71 17.26
C VAL A 366 10.94 9.38 18.57
N LEU A 367 11.68 8.26 18.60
CA LEU A 367 12.30 7.72 19.80
C LEU A 367 13.82 7.88 19.75
N ASP A 368 14.48 8.03 20.90
CA ASP A 368 15.94 8.04 21.00
C ASP A 368 16.45 6.60 20.85
N ARG A 369 17.07 6.28 19.71
CA ARG A 369 17.38 4.88 19.36
C ARG A 369 18.44 4.24 20.26
N THR A 370 19.09 5.02 21.14
CA THR A 370 20.00 4.49 22.16
C THR A 370 19.28 3.91 23.37
N ASN A 371 18.03 4.32 23.65
CA ASN A 371 17.35 4.01 24.93
C ASN A 371 15.80 3.91 24.89
N GLY A 372 15.17 4.12 23.74
CA GLY A 372 13.72 3.92 23.51
C GLY A 372 12.80 5.04 23.99
N ARG A 373 13.32 6.08 24.65
CA ARG A 373 12.50 7.20 25.15
C ARG A 373 12.06 8.12 24.01
N PRO A 374 10.81 8.65 24.03
CA PRO A 374 10.41 9.69 23.08
C PRO A 374 11.33 10.91 23.08
N VAL A 375 11.71 11.35 21.88
CA VAL A 375 12.47 12.58 21.60
C VAL A 375 11.51 13.75 21.41
N LEU A 376 10.41 13.49 20.70
CA LEU A 376 9.26 14.41 20.61
C LEU A 376 8.22 14.02 21.67
N PRO A 377 7.36 14.96 22.13
CA PRO A 377 6.42 14.66 23.21
C PRO A 377 5.36 13.63 22.79
N VAL A 378 5.06 12.71 23.71
CA VAL A 378 3.95 11.74 23.66
C VAL A 378 3.01 12.02 24.83
N VAL A 379 1.72 11.80 24.62
CA VAL A 379 0.65 12.02 25.59
C VAL A 379 -0.09 10.71 25.80
N GLU A 380 -0.17 10.25 27.05
CA GLU A 380 -1.12 9.21 27.46
C GLU A 380 -2.54 9.77 27.38
N GLN A 381 -3.23 9.46 26.28
CA GLN A 381 -4.58 9.92 26.00
C GLN A 381 -5.58 8.97 26.69
N PRO A 382 -6.43 9.46 27.63
CA PRO A 382 -7.44 8.62 28.28
C PRO A 382 -8.49 8.11 27.29
N MET A 383 -8.88 6.85 27.41
CA MET A 383 -9.80 6.16 26.49
C MET A 383 -11.08 5.67 27.16
N ILE A 384 -12.14 5.59 26.35
CA ILE A 384 -13.38 4.88 26.72
C ILE A 384 -13.04 3.39 26.85
N GLN A 385 -13.42 2.78 27.96
CA GLN A 385 -13.15 1.36 28.23
C GLN A 385 -14.45 0.56 28.13
N ASP A 386 -14.46 -0.51 27.33
CA ASP A 386 -15.41 -1.62 27.55
C ASP A 386 -14.77 -2.66 28.48
N SER A 387 -15.40 -2.85 29.65
CA SER A 387 -14.96 -3.77 30.70
C SER A 387 -14.99 -5.26 30.33
N ARG A 388 -15.64 -5.65 29.22
CA ARG A 388 -15.69 -7.02 28.70
C ARG A 388 -14.45 -7.42 27.91
N GLN A 389 -13.79 -6.45 27.29
CA GLN A 389 -12.55 -6.64 26.52
C GLN A 389 -11.29 -6.56 27.39
N HIS A 390 -11.34 -5.76 28.47
CA HIS A 390 -10.17 -5.26 29.20
C HIS A 390 -9.32 -4.22 28.44
N HIS A 391 -9.98 -3.35 27.66
CA HIS A 391 -9.37 -2.18 27.02
C HIS A 391 -8.45 -1.39 27.96
N ALA A 392 -7.30 -0.93 27.43
CA ALA A 392 -6.38 -0.10 28.17
C ALA A 392 -7.01 1.26 28.57
N PRO A 393 -6.68 1.81 29.76
CA PRO A 393 -7.27 3.07 30.24
C PRO A 393 -6.70 4.32 29.54
N THR A 394 -5.51 4.21 28.97
CA THR A 394 -4.85 5.21 28.13
C THR A 394 -4.24 4.54 26.91
N GLN A 395 -3.89 5.35 25.91
CA GLN A 395 -3.05 4.95 24.78
C GLN A 395 -1.99 6.04 24.53
N PRO A 396 -0.76 5.68 24.09
CA PRO A 396 0.30 6.66 23.83
C PRO A 396 0.07 7.33 22.47
N PHE A 397 -0.21 8.63 22.45
CA PHE A 397 -0.40 9.40 21.22
C PHE A 397 0.75 10.41 21.05
N PRO A 398 1.37 10.56 19.85
CA PRO A 398 2.30 11.65 19.59
C PRO A 398 1.64 13.02 19.83
N ALA A 399 2.39 14.06 20.21
CA ALA A 399 1.81 15.39 20.45
C ALA A 399 1.43 16.16 19.16
N ARG A 400 1.83 15.67 17.99
CA ARG A 400 1.37 16.13 16.67
C ARG A 400 0.66 14.98 15.96
N ARG A 401 -0.37 15.30 15.17
CA ARG A 401 -1.21 14.32 14.45
C ARG A 401 -1.05 14.54 12.96
N MET A 402 -0.83 13.45 12.23
CA MET A 402 -0.58 13.49 10.79
C MET A 402 -1.88 13.30 9.97
N LEU A 403 -2.80 12.49 10.50
CA LEU A 403 -4.07 12.12 9.88
C LEU A 403 -5.23 12.33 10.87
N PRO A 404 -6.49 12.47 10.40
CA PRO A 404 -7.66 12.51 11.26
C PRO A 404 -7.86 11.22 12.06
N GLU A 405 -8.21 11.38 13.33
CA GLU A 405 -8.31 10.30 14.32
C GLU A 405 -9.76 9.96 14.69
N CYS A 406 -10.73 10.54 13.97
CA CYS A 406 -12.16 10.29 14.09
C CYS A 406 -12.87 10.48 12.74
N LEU A 407 -13.98 9.77 12.54
CA LEU A 407 -14.85 9.91 11.37
C LEU A 407 -15.50 11.30 11.28
N VAL A 408 -15.79 11.74 10.06
CA VAL A 408 -16.57 12.97 9.81
C VAL A 408 -18.01 12.60 9.44
N TRP A 409 -18.96 13.09 10.23
CA TRP A 409 -20.40 12.84 10.08
C TRP A 409 -21.08 14.01 9.35
N GLU A 410 -21.31 13.85 8.04
CA GLU A 410 -21.80 14.93 7.16
C GLU A 410 -23.18 14.65 6.57
N LYS A 411 -24.00 15.70 6.47
CA LYS A 411 -25.36 15.71 5.91
C LYS A 411 -25.43 15.03 4.54
N LEU A 412 -26.34 14.07 4.41
CA LEU A 412 -26.63 13.36 3.16
C LEU A 412 -27.58 14.21 2.30
N ASP A 413 -27.08 14.77 1.20
CA ASP A 413 -27.93 15.39 0.17
C ASP A 413 -27.22 15.49 -1.20
N PRO A 414 -27.95 15.72 -2.31
CA PRO A 414 -27.38 15.80 -3.65
C PRO A 414 -26.54 17.05 -3.96
N GLU A 415 -26.51 18.06 -3.07
CA GLU A 415 -25.62 19.22 -3.20
C GLU A 415 -24.26 18.96 -2.51
N ASN A 416 -24.22 18.00 -1.58
CA ASN A 416 -23.03 17.55 -0.83
C ASN A 416 -22.50 16.17 -1.30
N ILE A 417 -22.27 16.03 -2.61
CA ILE A 417 -21.74 14.80 -3.23
C ILE A 417 -20.34 14.48 -2.64
N PRO A 418 -20.01 13.22 -2.27
CA PRO A 418 -18.86 12.96 -1.41
C PRO A 418 -17.51 13.10 -2.12
N GLY A 419 -16.64 13.94 -1.56
CA GLY A 419 -15.21 13.98 -1.86
C GLY A 419 -14.29 13.86 -0.64
N HIS A 420 -14.84 13.78 0.59
CA HIS A 420 -14.04 13.72 1.82
C HIS A 420 -13.70 12.26 2.20
N PRO A 421 -12.42 11.85 2.21
CA PRO A 421 -12.03 10.44 2.36
C PRO A 421 -12.34 9.83 3.74
N TRP A 422 -12.56 10.67 4.76
CA TRP A 422 -12.89 10.24 6.13
C TRP A 422 -14.37 10.39 6.48
N ARG A 423 -15.24 10.61 5.48
CA ARG A 423 -16.69 10.69 5.69
C ARG A 423 -17.27 9.33 6.06
N ALA A 424 -18.04 9.28 7.13
CA ALA A 424 -18.68 8.06 7.61
C ALA A 424 -19.77 7.53 6.65
N VAL A 425 -19.99 6.22 6.66
CA VAL A 425 -21.22 5.61 6.14
C VAL A 425 -22.31 5.70 7.22
N PRO A 426 -23.55 6.08 6.89
CA PRO A 426 -24.64 6.16 7.86
C PRO A 426 -24.98 4.81 8.49
N ASN A 427 -25.72 4.87 9.60
CA ASN A 427 -26.17 3.76 10.42
C ASN A 427 -25.05 3.00 11.16
N TYR A 428 -23.76 3.29 10.89
CA TYR A 428 -22.67 2.97 11.82
C TYR A 428 -22.68 3.90 13.05
N ASN A 429 -22.15 3.40 14.16
CA ASN A 429 -21.92 4.12 15.42
C ASN A 429 -23.16 4.83 15.98
N GLY A 430 -24.37 4.41 15.58
CA GLY A 430 -25.65 4.98 16.00
C GLY A 430 -26.08 6.24 15.24
N TYR A 431 -25.34 6.72 14.25
CA TYR A 431 -25.70 7.94 13.51
C TYR A 431 -26.65 7.63 12.34
N GLN A 432 -27.89 8.09 12.45
CA GLN A 432 -28.96 7.86 11.48
C GLN A 432 -29.39 9.20 10.82
N PRO A 433 -29.68 9.24 9.51
CA PRO A 433 -30.16 10.45 8.85
C PRO A 433 -31.59 10.83 9.30
N ASP A 434 -31.77 12.11 9.66
CA ASP A 434 -33.07 12.72 9.92
C ASP A 434 -33.84 13.06 8.61
N ALA A 435 -35.01 13.70 8.74
CA ALA A 435 -35.85 14.06 7.60
C ALA A 435 -35.29 15.16 6.67
N ASP A 436 -34.27 15.91 7.13
CA ASP A 436 -33.55 16.92 6.34
C ASP A 436 -32.21 16.36 5.80
N GLY A 437 -31.84 15.12 6.18
CA GLY A 437 -30.62 14.41 5.78
C GLY A 437 -29.43 14.55 6.76
N ASN A 438 -29.61 15.20 7.91
CA ASN A 438 -28.53 15.36 8.89
C ASN A 438 -28.28 14.04 9.63
N LEU A 439 -27.01 13.64 9.81
CA LEU A 439 -26.66 12.45 10.58
C LEU A 439 -26.72 12.76 12.09
N VAL A 440 -27.72 12.19 12.78
CA VAL A 440 -27.98 12.42 14.21
C VAL A 440 -27.77 11.12 14.98
N PHE A 441 -27.10 11.20 16.13
CA PHE A 441 -26.87 10.04 17.00
C PHE A 441 -28.17 9.56 17.66
N ASN A 442 -28.43 8.25 17.59
CA ASN A 442 -29.56 7.55 18.18
C ASN A 442 -29.05 6.46 19.17
N PRO A 443 -29.13 6.68 20.49
CA PRO A 443 -28.56 5.77 21.48
C PRO A 443 -29.25 4.40 21.54
N ASP A 444 -30.57 4.37 21.33
CA ASP A 444 -31.41 3.17 21.43
C ASP A 444 -31.07 2.12 20.36
N SER A 445 -30.47 2.54 19.24
CA SER A 445 -30.08 1.66 18.14
C SER A 445 -28.63 1.19 18.20
N TYR A 446 -27.81 1.61 19.18
CA TYR A 446 -26.36 1.34 19.08
C TYR A 446 -25.53 1.31 20.37
N VAL A 447 -25.81 2.16 21.37
CA VAL A 447 -24.99 2.20 22.60
C VAL A 447 -25.70 1.55 23.78
N ALA A 448 -27.03 1.56 23.83
CA ALA A 448 -27.82 1.16 24.99
C ALA A 448 -27.56 -0.28 25.52
N ALA A 449 -27.07 -1.20 24.66
CA ALA A 449 -26.69 -2.56 25.06
C ALA A 449 -25.26 -2.66 25.63
N ASP A 450 -24.34 -1.83 25.14
CA ASP A 450 -22.94 -1.77 25.56
C ASP A 450 -22.73 -0.86 26.78
N GLU A 451 -23.54 0.19 26.91
CA GLU A 451 -23.43 1.24 27.94
C GLU A 451 -23.26 0.73 29.40
N PRO A 452 -23.90 -0.37 29.86
CA PRO A 452 -23.64 -0.92 31.20
C PRO A 452 -22.22 -1.44 31.44
N TYR A 453 -21.42 -1.59 30.39
CA TYR A 453 -20.04 -2.08 30.39
C TYR A 453 -19.02 -0.99 30.03
N LEU A 454 -19.47 0.15 29.51
CA LEU A 454 -18.63 1.27 29.10
C LEU A 454 -18.24 2.15 30.29
N THR A 455 -17.09 2.82 30.17
CA THR A 455 -16.64 3.86 31.11
C THR A 455 -15.92 4.95 30.34
N TYR A 456 -16.47 6.16 30.38
CA TYR A 456 -15.96 7.34 29.66
C TYR A 456 -14.96 8.13 30.54
N PRO A 457 -13.87 8.67 29.97
CA PRO A 457 -12.93 9.51 30.73
C PRO A 457 -13.52 10.82 31.26
N ASP A 458 -12.96 11.31 32.38
CA ASP A 458 -13.26 12.65 32.90
C ASP A 458 -12.98 13.73 31.83
N GLY A 459 -14.02 14.45 31.43
CA GLY A 459 -13.93 15.53 30.45
C GLY A 459 -14.07 15.10 28.98
N TYR A 460 -14.38 13.83 28.70
CA TYR A 460 -14.76 13.42 27.34
C TYR A 460 -16.04 14.16 26.89
N PRO A 461 -16.11 14.70 25.65
CA PRO A 461 -17.17 15.63 25.25
C PRO A 461 -18.51 14.98 24.89
N THR A 462 -18.56 13.65 24.72
CA THR A 462 -19.76 12.88 24.35
C THR A 462 -20.03 11.75 25.33
N ASP A 463 -21.31 11.36 25.38
CA ASP A 463 -21.87 10.18 26.08
C ASP A 463 -21.93 8.94 25.17
N HIS A 464 -21.11 8.92 24.11
CA HIS A 464 -21.07 7.85 23.11
C HIS A 464 -19.76 7.84 22.31
N ARG A 465 -19.44 6.67 21.75
CA ARG A 465 -18.36 6.42 20.78
C ARG A 465 -18.65 7.16 19.47
N GLN A 466 -17.66 7.80 18.87
CA GLN A 466 -17.83 8.61 17.66
C GLN A 466 -17.30 7.96 16.38
N GLY A 467 -16.56 6.85 16.51
CA GLY A 467 -15.71 6.31 15.44
C GLY A 467 -14.31 6.91 15.44
N CYS A 468 -13.81 7.25 16.62
CA CYS A 468 -12.42 7.61 16.82
C CYS A 468 -11.53 6.37 16.85
N MET A 469 -10.25 6.54 16.51
CA MET A 469 -9.25 5.48 16.68
C MET A 469 -9.20 5.04 18.14
N TYR A 470 -9.24 3.73 18.35
CA TYR A 470 -9.34 3.06 19.66
C TYR A 470 -10.67 3.27 20.43
N ASP A 471 -11.75 3.75 19.79
CA ASP A 471 -13.11 3.61 20.36
C ASP A 471 -13.43 2.11 20.60
N PRO A 472 -14.00 1.74 21.76
CA PRO A 472 -14.13 0.34 22.17
C PRO A 472 -15.32 -0.39 21.52
N GLN A 473 -15.04 -1.52 20.86
CA GLN A 473 -16.04 -2.42 20.26
C GLN A 473 -16.38 -3.63 21.14
N TRP A 474 -17.60 -4.18 20.97
CA TRP A 474 -17.92 -5.54 21.43
C TRP A 474 -19.03 -6.22 20.62
N ASP A 475 -20.32 -5.99 20.93
CA ASP A 475 -21.43 -6.73 20.30
C ASP A 475 -21.80 -6.16 18.91
N LEU A 476 -21.84 -4.82 18.79
CA LEU A 476 -22.11 -4.11 17.55
C LEU A 476 -20.82 -3.59 16.88
N PRO A 477 -20.80 -3.41 15.54
CA PRO A 477 -19.63 -2.90 14.82
C PRO A 477 -19.31 -1.45 15.21
N ILE A 478 -18.04 -1.11 15.44
CA ILE A 478 -17.59 0.29 15.52
C ILE A 478 -16.75 0.60 14.31
N LEU A 479 -17.23 1.49 13.43
CA LEU A 479 -16.47 2.02 12.32
C LEU A 479 -15.47 3.04 12.86
N SER A 480 -14.17 2.78 12.72
CA SER A 480 -13.10 3.64 13.24
C SER A 480 -12.26 4.23 12.10
N THR A 481 -11.61 5.35 12.39
CA THR A 481 -10.52 5.87 11.54
C THR A 481 -9.51 6.68 12.35
N THR A 482 -8.20 6.62 12.09
CA THR A 482 -7.46 5.62 11.30
C THR A 482 -7.73 4.18 11.75
N SER A 483 -7.34 3.18 10.95
CA SER A 483 -7.73 1.77 11.13
C SER A 483 -6.58 0.82 10.77
N GLN A 484 -6.78 -0.49 10.94
CA GLN A 484 -5.82 -1.50 10.50
C GLN A 484 -5.59 -1.59 8.98
N ASN A 485 -6.31 -0.79 8.18
CA ASN A 485 -6.05 -0.60 6.74
C ASN A 485 -5.89 0.89 6.37
N GLY A 486 -5.91 1.78 7.38
CA GLY A 486 -5.56 3.19 7.24
C GLY A 486 -4.10 3.41 7.66
N GLY A 487 -3.74 4.67 7.94
CA GLY A 487 -2.35 5.00 8.27
C GLY A 487 -1.43 4.62 7.11
N GLY A 488 -0.25 4.09 7.40
CA GLY A 488 0.76 3.74 6.39
C GLY A 488 1.01 2.24 6.17
N ASP A 489 0.29 1.35 6.88
CA ASP A 489 0.39 -0.13 6.87
C ASP A 489 1.81 -0.72 6.70
N TRP A 490 2.32 -0.94 5.47
CA TRP A 490 3.68 -1.49 5.28
C TRP A 490 4.57 -0.81 4.24
N SER A 491 4.13 0.29 3.64
CA SER A 491 5.02 1.09 2.77
C SER A 491 6.25 1.59 3.54
N ASN A 492 7.45 1.47 2.98
CA ASN A 492 8.66 2.05 3.56
C ASN A 492 8.50 3.59 3.73
N HIS A 493 9.31 4.21 4.59
CA HIS A 493 9.48 5.67 4.61
C HIS A 493 10.68 6.10 3.78
N SER A 494 10.79 7.42 3.60
CA SER A 494 12.06 8.06 3.24
C SER A 494 12.34 9.21 4.22
N TYR A 495 13.61 9.50 4.48
CA TYR A 495 14.06 10.64 5.29
C TYR A 495 15.16 11.41 4.54
N SER A 496 14.91 12.68 4.24
CA SER A 496 15.89 13.54 3.57
C SER A 496 16.69 14.36 4.58
N HIS A 497 18.00 14.15 4.55
CA HIS A 497 18.99 14.92 5.34
C HIS A 497 19.06 16.40 4.91
N ASN A 498 18.59 16.74 3.70
CA ASN A 498 18.63 18.10 3.17
C ASN A 498 17.39 18.92 3.59
N THR A 499 16.21 18.29 3.61
CA THR A 499 14.94 18.96 3.97
C THR A 499 14.57 18.80 5.45
N ASN A 500 15.20 17.86 6.17
CA ASN A 500 14.81 17.40 7.51
C ASN A 500 13.35 16.87 7.59
N LEU A 501 12.83 16.35 6.48
CA LEU A 501 11.48 15.80 6.40
C LEU A 501 11.51 14.26 6.33
N VAL A 502 10.51 13.65 6.96
CA VAL A 502 10.13 12.24 6.77
C VAL A 502 8.91 12.20 5.85
N TYR A 503 8.95 11.31 4.87
CA TYR A 503 7.92 11.12 3.85
C TYR A 503 7.11 9.87 4.18
N PHE A 504 5.81 10.05 4.42
CA PHE A 504 4.88 9.05 4.93
C PHE A 504 3.76 8.78 3.91
N PRO A 505 3.81 7.65 3.18
CA PRO A 505 2.69 7.16 2.39
C PRO A 505 1.51 6.79 3.30
N TYR A 506 0.28 7.05 2.86
CA TYR A 506 -0.91 6.72 3.64
C TYR A 506 -2.11 6.23 2.81
N GLY A 507 -2.96 5.43 3.45
CA GLY A 507 -4.27 4.99 2.99
C GLY A 507 -5.40 5.51 3.89
N THR A 508 -6.59 5.67 3.31
CA THR A 508 -7.79 6.18 3.97
C THR A 508 -8.92 5.16 3.87
N ASN A 509 -8.79 4.05 4.60
CA ASN A 509 -9.78 2.97 4.64
C ASN A 509 -10.37 2.84 6.06
N PRO A 510 -11.52 3.45 6.40
CA PRO A 510 -12.19 3.19 7.67
C PRO A 510 -12.69 1.74 7.77
N VAL A 511 -12.66 1.17 8.98
CA VAL A 511 -12.95 -0.25 9.23
C VAL A 511 -13.86 -0.44 10.44
N ALA A 512 -14.81 -1.36 10.31
CA ALA A 512 -15.73 -1.75 11.37
C ALA A 512 -15.18 -2.92 12.19
N HIS A 513 -15.18 -2.78 13.52
CA HIS A 513 -14.64 -3.72 14.50
C HIS A 513 -15.75 -4.26 15.41
N TRP A 514 -15.79 -5.57 15.69
CA TRP A 514 -16.61 -6.18 16.76
C TRP A 514 -16.07 -7.57 17.12
N ASN A 515 -16.52 -8.13 18.24
CA ASN A 515 -16.10 -9.43 18.78
C ASN A 515 -16.22 -10.60 17.76
N GLY A 516 -17.21 -10.52 16.86
CA GLY A 516 -17.45 -11.51 15.80
C GLY A 516 -16.89 -11.13 14.43
N ALA A 517 -15.97 -10.18 14.33
CA ALA A 517 -15.31 -9.80 13.09
C ALA A 517 -14.18 -10.77 12.70
N SER A 518 -13.79 -10.76 11.43
CA SER A 518 -12.48 -11.25 11.00
C SER A 518 -11.34 -10.46 11.66
N ALA A 519 -10.15 -11.07 11.79
CA ALA A 519 -8.97 -10.44 12.39
C ALA A 519 -8.73 -9.01 11.87
N ASN A 520 -8.67 -8.80 10.55
CA ASN A 520 -8.47 -7.48 9.94
C ASN A 520 -9.75 -6.61 9.85
N GLY A 521 -10.74 -6.85 10.74
CA GLY A 521 -12.02 -6.14 10.80
C GLY A 521 -12.90 -6.33 9.54
N GLN A 522 -13.79 -5.37 9.29
CA GLN A 522 -14.56 -5.23 8.05
C GLN A 522 -14.38 -3.82 7.46
N ARG A 523 -13.56 -3.67 6.40
CA ARG A 523 -13.53 -2.43 5.58
C ARG A 523 -14.96 -2.09 5.13
N ALA A 524 -15.44 -0.87 5.37
CA ALA A 524 -16.84 -0.54 5.14
C ALA A 524 -17.22 -0.61 3.65
N ILE A 525 -18.35 -1.23 3.35
CA ILE A 525 -18.83 -1.45 1.99
C ILE A 525 -19.29 -0.10 1.39
N GLY A 526 -18.92 0.14 0.13
CA GLY A 526 -19.17 1.38 -0.60
C GLY A 526 -18.18 2.51 -0.32
N GLN A 527 -17.45 2.52 0.81
CA GLN A 527 -16.50 3.59 1.09
C GLN A 527 -15.36 3.63 0.08
N TYR A 528 -14.86 4.85 -0.14
CA TYR A 528 -13.63 5.09 -0.88
C TYR A 528 -12.44 4.42 -0.20
N GLN A 529 -11.62 3.79 -1.01
CA GLN A 529 -10.33 3.21 -0.67
C GLN A 529 -9.29 4.08 -1.38
N THR A 530 -8.86 5.17 -0.75
CA THR A 530 -7.96 6.18 -1.36
C THR A 530 -6.79 6.48 -0.43
N GLY A 531 -5.95 7.47 -0.75
CA GLY A 531 -4.70 7.69 -0.03
C GLY A 531 -3.84 8.79 -0.63
N GLY A 532 -2.57 8.81 -0.28
CA GLY A 532 -1.63 9.82 -0.74
C GLY A 532 -0.30 9.74 -0.02
N ILE A 533 0.44 10.84 -0.02
CA ILE A 533 1.69 10.97 0.71
C ILE A 533 1.73 12.31 1.44
N LEU A 534 2.33 12.34 2.62
CA LEU A 534 2.57 13.56 3.38
C LEU A 534 4.04 13.64 3.79
N ALA A 535 4.51 14.86 4.07
CA ALA A 535 5.83 15.09 4.64
C ALA A 535 5.72 15.83 5.97
N TYR A 536 6.40 15.32 7.00
CA TYR A 536 6.46 15.95 8.32
C TYR A 536 7.89 16.28 8.73
N ASP A 537 8.05 17.34 9.51
CA ASP A 537 9.36 17.76 10.04
C ASP A 537 9.84 16.80 11.13
N ALA A 538 10.98 16.15 10.89
CA ALA A 538 11.57 15.18 11.80
C ALA A 538 11.85 15.76 13.21
N SER A 539 12.08 17.06 13.31
CA SER A 539 12.42 17.75 14.56
C SER A 539 11.22 18.25 15.38
N THR A 540 10.01 18.25 14.82
CA THR A 540 8.81 18.80 15.49
C THR A 540 7.55 17.94 15.36
N GLY A 541 7.53 16.97 14.44
CA GLY A 541 6.34 16.18 14.07
C GLY A 541 5.30 16.97 13.29
N GLU A 542 5.62 18.18 12.83
CA GLU A 542 4.67 19.07 12.14
C GLU A 542 4.59 18.73 10.65
N VAL A 543 3.41 18.34 10.18
CA VAL A 543 3.12 18.12 8.76
C VAL A 543 3.35 19.42 8.00
N ARG A 544 4.24 19.37 7.00
CA ARG A 544 4.59 20.52 6.15
C ARG A 544 3.68 20.59 4.92
N TRP A 545 3.35 19.43 4.36
CA TRP A 545 2.41 19.28 3.24
C TRP A 545 1.79 17.87 3.22
N THR A 546 0.63 17.76 2.58
CA THR A 546 -0.06 16.49 2.29
C THR A 546 -0.60 16.55 0.87
N ASN A 547 -0.31 15.53 0.06
CA ASN A 547 -0.87 15.38 -1.28
C ASN A 547 -1.74 14.11 -1.33
N HIS A 548 -3.05 14.28 -1.53
CA HIS A 548 -4.02 13.19 -1.64
C HIS A 548 -4.08 12.72 -3.10
N LEU A 549 -3.20 11.78 -3.45
CA LEU A 549 -3.00 11.30 -4.83
C LEU A 549 -4.19 10.51 -5.41
N GLY A 550 -5.19 10.20 -4.58
CA GLY A 550 -6.44 9.56 -5.01
C GLY A 550 -6.38 8.03 -5.02
N THR A 551 -5.19 7.42 -5.06
CA THR A 551 -5.01 5.99 -4.74
C THR A 551 -4.44 5.79 -3.34
N ASP A 552 -4.73 4.64 -2.75
CA ASP A 552 -4.09 4.14 -1.54
C ASP A 552 -2.58 3.98 -1.74
N MET A 553 -1.80 4.35 -0.72
CA MET A 553 -0.34 4.30 -0.75
C MET A 553 0.27 3.56 0.46
N SER A 554 -0.53 2.91 1.32
CA SER A 554 -0.05 2.23 2.54
C SER A 554 0.41 0.78 2.30
N HIS A 555 0.05 0.19 1.16
CA HIS A 555 0.21 -1.25 0.91
C HIS A 555 1.46 -1.61 0.08
N GLY A 556 2.60 -0.93 0.35
CA GLY A 556 3.95 -1.27 -0.15
C GLY A 556 4.65 -0.18 -0.96
N GLN A 557 3.96 0.90 -1.33
CA GLN A 557 4.45 2.01 -2.15
C GLN A 557 5.39 2.96 -1.38
N GLY A 558 6.57 2.45 -0.99
CA GLY A 558 7.60 3.25 -0.32
C GLY A 558 8.14 4.39 -1.21
N PRO A 559 8.42 5.58 -0.64
CA PRO A 559 9.02 6.68 -1.37
C PRO A 559 10.54 6.57 -1.41
N LEU A 560 11.16 7.14 -2.43
CA LEU A 560 12.60 7.40 -2.54
C LEU A 560 12.82 8.91 -2.55
N THR A 561 13.82 9.42 -1.84
CA THR A 561 14.25 10.82 -2.00
C THR A 561 15.71 10.96 -2.42
N THR A 562 16.04 12.08 -3.04
CA THR A 562 17.40 12.40 -3.53
C THR A 562 17.92 13.71 -2.95
N ALA A 563 19.24 13.87 -2.95
CA ALA A 563 19.93 15.13 -2.62
C ALA A 563 19.70 16.26 -3.66
N SER A 564 18.81 16.06 -4.63
CA SER A 564 18.31 17.07 -5.57
C SER A 564 16.88 17.54 -5.26
N ASP A 565 16.40 17.25 -4.04
CA ASP A 565 15.05 17.57 -3.54
C ASP A 565 13.92 17.06 -4.46
N LEU A 566 14.12 15.84 -4.98
CA LEU A 566 13.09 15.04 -5.64
C LEU A 566 12.62 13.90 -4.74
N LEU A 567 11.35 13.57 -4.89
CA LEU A 567 10.63 12.48 -4.24
C LEU A 567 10.01 11.59 -5.32
N PHE A 568 10.43 10.32 -5.40
CA PHE A 568 9.88 9.34 -6.34
C PHE A 568 8.94 8.36 -5.61
N VAL A 569 7.75 8.14 -6.16
CA VAL A 569 6.76 7.18 -5.65
C VAL A 569 6.11 6.44 -6.81
N GLY A 570 5.84 5.14 -6.65
CA GLY A 570 5.09 4.34 -7.62
C GLY A 570 3.67 4.10 -7.12
N GLN A 571 2.67 4.30 -7.98
CA GLN A 571 1.26 4.10 -7.65
C GLN A 571 0.71 2.76 -8.14
N ILE A 572 -0.36 2.32 -7.47
CA ILE A 572 -1.08 1.07 -7.76
C ILE A 572 -1.92 1.13 -9.06
N ASP A 573 -2.05 2.32 -9.67
CA ASP A 573 -2.54 2.57 -11.04
C ASP A 573 -1.40 2.56 -12.10
N GLY A 574 -0.20 2.13 -11.70
CA GLY A 574 0.97 1.95 -12.55
C GLY A 574 1.76 3.22 -12.86
N ARG A 575 1.36 4.39 -12.35
CA ARG A 575 2.13 5.64 -12.54
C ARG A 575 3.32 5.73 -11.59
N LEU A 576 4.52 5.86 -12.14
CA LEU A 576 5.70 6.34 -11.40
C LEU A 576 5.69 7.87 -11.42
N LEU A 577 5.68 8.51 -10.26
CA LEU A 577 5.73 9.96 -10.11
C LEU A 577 7.14 10.41 -9.71
N ALA A 578 7.53 11.62 -10.14
CA ALA A 578 8.58 12.41 -9.53
C ALA A 578 7.98 13.74 -9.03
N MET A 579 8.20 14.03 -7.75
CA MET A 579 7.56 15.10 -7.00
C MET A 579 8.61 16.04 -6.39
N ASP A 580 8.22 17.28 -6.10
CA ASP A 580 9.01 18.22 -5.30
C ASP A 580 9.03 17.74 -3.84
N ALA A 581 10.22 17.49 -3.28
CA ALA A 581 10.36 16.97 -1.92
C ALA A 581 10.07 18.03 -0.82
N VAL A 582 9.94 19.31 -1.17
CA VAL A 582 9.71 20.44 -0.26
C VAL A 582 8.25 20.91 -0.31
N THR A 583 7.55 20.81 -1.44
CA THR A 583 6.14 21.22 -1.60
C THR A 583 5.14 20.08 -1.74
N GLY A 584 5.58 18.91 -2.24
CA GLY A 584 4.70 17.78 -2.58
C GLY A 584 3.99 17.90 -3.94
N ASP A 585 4.36 18.87 -4.78
CA ASP A 585 3.83 19.01 -6.14
C ASP A 585 4.34 17.89 -7.05
N VAL A 586 3.48 17.33 -7.92
CA VAL A 586 3.91 16.37 -8.96
C VAL A 586 4.57 17.16 -10.11
N LEU A 587 5.78 16.78 -10.48
CA LEU A 587 6.60 17.46 -11.49
C LEU A 587 6.75 16.66 -12.80
N TRP A 588 6.61 15.34 -12.72
CA TRP A 588 6.71 14.39 -13.84
C TRP A 588 5.98 13.10 -13.45
N GLU A 589 5.35 12.43 -14.41
CA GLU A 589 4.75 11.11 -14.23
C GLU A 589 4.98 10.23 -15.47
N PHE A 590 4.87 8.91 -15.30
CA PHE A 590 5.05 7.92 -16.36
C PHE A 590 4.24 6.65 -16.08
N GLN A 591 3.45 6.18 -17.05
CA GLN A 591 2.68 4.94 -16.97
C GLN A 591 3.52 3.70 -17.31
N THR A 592 3.67 2.79 -16.33
CA THR A 592 4.46 1.54 -16.46
C THR A 592 3.67 0.34 -17.00
N GLY A 593 2.33 0.47 -17.12
CA GLY A 593 1.43 -0.54 -17.68
C GLY A 593 0.91 -1.59 -16.71
N SER A 594 1.26 -1.49 -15.42
CA SER A 594 0.80 -2.38 -14.35
C SER A 594 1.05 -1.74 -12.99
N GLY A 595 0.27 -2.06 -11.96
CA GLY A 595 0.35 -1.40 -10.66
C GLY A 595 1.73 -1.52 -9.99
N ILE A 596 2.08 -0.56 -9.14
CA ILE A 596 3.31 -0.59 -8.35
C ILE A 596 2.96 -0.79 -6.86
N ALA A 597 3.68 -1.72 -6.21
CA ALA A 597 3.49 -2.09 -4.80
C ALA A 597 4.82 -2.37 -4.06
N GLY A 598 5.95 -1.96 -4.65
CA GLY A 598 7.26 -1.84 -4.01
C GLY A 598 7.82 -0.43 -4.24
N ALA A 599 8.97 -0.11 -3.66
CA ALA A 599 9.58 1.21 -3.77
C ALA A 599 10.49 1.37 -5.01
N PRO A 600 10.60 2.57 -5.61
CA PRO A 600 11.58 2.86 -6.67
C PRO A 600 12.97 3.10 -6.07
N ILE A 601 14.04 2.80 -6.82
CA ILE A 601 15.44 2.95 -6.39
C ILE A 601 16.24 3.81 -7.37
N THR A 602 17.40 4.34 -6.96
CA THR A 602 18.31 5.09 -7.84
C THR A 602 19.77 4.67 -7.66
N TYR A 603 20.52 4.68 -8.76
CA TYR A 603 21.89 4.17 -8.86
C TYR A 603 22.60 4.86 -10.03
N THR A 604 23.90 4.57 -10.23
CA THR A 604 24.68 5.04 -11.37
C THR A 604 25.46 3.92 -12.04
N VAL A 605 25.47 3.88 -13.37
CA VAL A 605 26.41 3.05 -14.14
C VAL A 605 27.14 3.93 -15.15
N ASP A 606 28.47 3.77 -15.26
CA ASP A 606 29.37 4.59 -16.10
C ASP A 606 29.25 6.12 -15.90
N GLY A 607 28.70 6.56 -14.76
CA GLY A 607 28.49 7.98 -14.43
C GLY A 607 27.15 8.57 -14.90
N GLU A 608 26.27 7.77 -15.50
CA GLU A 608 24.87 8.13 -15.77
C GLU A 608 24.00 7.71 -14.57
N GLN A 609 23.11 8.60 -14.10
CA GLN A 609 22.14 8.27 -13.05
C GLN A 609 20.90 7.62 -13.65
N TYR A 610 20.46 6.55 -12.99
CA TYR A 610 19.23 5.83 -13.30
C TYR A 610 18.27 5.88 -12.12
N VAL A 611 16.97 5.83 -12.40
CA VAL A 611 15.91 5.46 -11.45
C VAL A 611 15.27 4.16 -11.97
N ALA A 612 14.95 3.20 -11.11
CA ALA A 612 14.27 1.96 -11.50
C ALA A 612 13.11 1.63 -10.56
N VAL A 613 12.11 0.91 -11.07
CA VAL A 613 10.94 0.48 -10.29
C VAL A 613 10.42 -0.85 -10.84
N PHE A 614 9.88 -1.71 -9.95
CA PHE A 614 9.24 -2.96 -10.34
C PHE A 614 7.72 -2.80 -10.38
N ALA A 615 7.16 -2.83 -11.60
CA ALA A 615 5.74 -2.75 -11.86
C ALA A 615 5.19 -4.16 -12.08
N ALA A 616 4.57 -4.72 -11.03
CA ALA A 616 4.09 -6.10 -11.00
C ALA A 616 2.60 -6.25 -10.65
N GLY A 617 1.96 -5.17 -10.18
CA GLY A 617 0.66 -5.18 -9.51
C GLY A 617 0.73 -5.74 -8.09
N ALA A 618 -0.39 -5.65 -7.38
CA ALA A 618 -0.67 -6.35 -6.13
C ALA A 618 -2.19 -6.51 -5.97
N THR A 619 -2.66 -7.08 -4.87
CA THR A 619 -4.10 -7.30 -4.61
C THR A 619 -4.70 -6.39 -3.53
N ASN A 620 -3.88 -5.62 -2.81
CA ASN A 620 -4.35 -4.77 -1.72
C ASN A 620 -4.24 -3.28 -2.09
N PRO A 621 -5.22 -2.44 -1.67
CA PRO A 621 -6.47 -2.81 -0.98
C PRO A 621 -7.65 -3.13 -1.93
N TYR A 622 -7.45 -3.05 -3.25
CA TYR A 622 -8.46 -3.02 -4.32
C TYR A 622 -8.91 -4.39 -4.89
N GLY A 623 -8.35 -5.50 -4.40
CA GLY A 623 -8.61 -6.84 -4.93
C GLY A 623 -8.13 -7.01 -6.36
N GLY A 624 -8.83 -7.84 -7.13
CA GLY A 624 -8.49 -8.16 -8.53
C GLY A 624 -8.78 -7.07 -9.56
N SER A 625 -9.01 -5.81 -9.14
CA SER A 625 -9.14 -4.67 -10.07
C SER A 625 -7.81 -3.98 -10.38
N VAL A 626 -6.74 -4.29 -9.63
CA VAL A 626 -5.39 -3.83 -9.96
C VAL A 626 -4.89 -4.58 -11.19
N THR A 627 -4.37 -3.84 -12.18
CA THR A 627 -3.69 -4.44 -13.34
C THR A 627 -2.36 -5.04 -12.89
N GLN A 628 -2.21 -6.36 -13.04
CA GLN A 628 -0.98 -7.08 -12.71
C GLN A 628 0.02 -7.05 -13.88
N GLY A 629 1.30 -7.30 -13.60
CA GLY A 629 2.38 -7.29 -14.57
C GLY A 629 3.65 -7.94 -14.04
N ASP A 630 4.76 -7.78 -14.76
CA ASP A 630 6.02 -8.51 -14.56
C ASP A 630 7.27 -7.64 -14.79
N SER A 631 7.11 -6.32 -14.84
CA SER A 631 8.00 -5.43 -15.59
C SER A 631 8.91 -4.62 -14.68
N LEU A 632 10.20 -4.92 -14.69
CA LEU A 632 11.24 -4.02 -14.15
C LEU A 632 11.53 -2.92 -15.17
N TRP A 633 11.32 -1.68 -14.79
CA TRP A 633 11.59 -0.50 -15.62
C TRP A 633 12.78 0.28 -15.08
N ALA A 634 13.56 0.90 -15.96
CA ALA A 634 14.53 1.92 -15.58
C ALA A 634 14.48 3.16 -16.48
N PHE A 635 14.88 4.30 -15.92
CA PHE A 635 14.75 5.65 -16.48
C PHE A 635 16.06 6.41 -16.30
N LYS A 636 16.42 7.25 -17.27
CA LYS A 636 17.51 8.23 -17.15
C LYS A 636 17.26 9.48 -17.99
N LEU A 637 18.14 10.47 -17.86
CA LEU A 637 18.13 11.64 -18.75
C LEU A 637 18.43 11.21 -20.19
N ASP A 638 17.66 11.75 -21.13
CA ASP A 638 17.66 11.39 -22.56
C ASP A 638 17.36 9.89 -22.81
N GLY A 639 16.58 9.25 -21.93
CA GLY A 639 16.09 7.89 -22.11
C GLY A 639 15.15 7.77 -23.31
N ALA A 640 15.51 6.89 -24.26
CA ALA A 640 14.89 6.77 -25.57
C ALA A 640 14.34 5.36 -25.89
N TYR A 641 14.05 4.54 -24.86
CA TYR A 641 13.39 3.25 -25.05
C TYR A 641 11.94 3.43 -25.53
N THR A 642 11.47 2.50 -26.34
CA THR A 642 10.09 2.41 -26.83
C THR A 642 9.54 1.01 -26.61
N THR A 643 8.29 0.91 -26.17
CA THR A 643 7.56 -0.35 -26.02
C THR A 643 7.09 -0.90 -27.37
N GLU A 644 6.48 -2.08 -27.33
CA GLU A 644 5.93 -2.81 -28.48
C GLU A 644 4.80 -2.04 -29.20
N SER A 645 4.21 -1.02 -28.56
CA SER A 645 3.22 -0.10 -29.16
C SER A 645 3.83 1.06 -29.96
N GLY A 646 5.16 1.20 -29.94
CA GLY A 646 5.88 2.35 -30.47
C GLY A 646 5.79 3.62 -29.60
N SER A 647 5.08 3.57 -28.46
CA SER A 647 5.16 4.62 -27.43
C SER A 647 6.44 4.45 -26.60
N GLN A 648 6.74 5.43 -25.74
CA GLN A 648 7.74 5.25 -24.68
C GLN A 648 7.13 4.65 -23.40
N GLU A 649 5.81 4.84 -23.19
CA GLU A 649 5.08 4.33 -22.03
C GLU A 649 4.46 2.94 -22.24
N GLY A 650 4.03 2.33 -21.12
CA GLY A 650 3.03 1.26 -21.15
C GLY A 650 1.61 1.82 -21.36
N PRO A 651 0.65 0.99 -21.82
CA PRO A 651 -0.75 1.39 -21.90
C PRO A 651 -1.32 1.65 -20.50
N ASP A 652 -2.40 2.41 -20.39
CA ASP A 652 -3.03 2.66 -19.10
C ASP A 652 -3.57 1.37 -18.47
N THR A 653 -3.40 1.22 -17.15
CA THR A 653 -4.01 0.15 -16.38
C THR A 653 -5.54 0.23 -16.43
N ALA A 654 -6.23 -0.90 -16.31
CA ALA A 654 -7.69 -0.94 -16.17
C ALA A 654 -8.17 -0.15 -14.92
N PRO A 655 -9.41 0.39 -14.91
CA PRO A 655 -9.88 1.25 -13.82
C PRO A 655 -9.95 0.52 -12.46
N LEU A 656 -9.26 1.08 -11.46
CA LEU A 656 -9.31 0.58 -10.09
C LEU A 656 -10.73 0.68 -9.50
N SER A 657 -11.17 -0.35 -8.79
CA SER A 657 -12.42 -0.33 -8.01
C SER A 657 -12.24 0.49 -6.72
N ILE A 658 -12.18 1.82 -6.85
CA ILE A 658 -11.84 2.73 -5.74
C ILE A 658 -12.90 2.83 -4.63
N ARG A 659 -14.09 2.23 -4.80
CA ARG A 659 -15.07 2.03 -3.73
C ARG A 659 -15.12 0.55 -3.35
N ARG A 660 -15.19 0.25 -2.05
CA ARG A 660 -15.23 -1.13 -1.54
C ARG A 660 -16.47 -1.88 -2.06
N PRO A 661 -16.33 -2.97 -2.83
CA PRO A 661 -17.48 -3.64 -3.43
C PRO A 661 -18.33 -4.40 -2.40
N VAL A 662 -19.60 -4.63 -2.77
CA VAL A 662 -20.52 -5.57 -2.12
C VAL A 662 -20.08 -7.02 -2.32
N GLN A 663 -20.63 -7.95 -1.54
CA GLN A 663 -20.43 -9.39 -1.77
C GLN A 663 -21.33 -9.91 -2.91
N GLY A 664 -20.76 -10.68 -3.83
CA GLY A 664 -21.47 -11.30 -4.95
C GLY A 664 -21.24 -10.58 -6.29
N GLY A 665 -21.68 -11.23 -7.37
CA GLY A 665 -21.74 -10.60 -8.70
C GLY A 665 -23.11 -9.96 -8.97
N PRO A 666 -23.25 -9.20 -10.06
CA PRO A 666 -24.52 -8.59 -10.45
C PRO A 666 -25.61 -9.63 -10.69
N VAL A 667 -26.85 -9.24 -10.35
CA VAL A 667 -28.09 -9.91 -10.73
C VAL A 667 -28.91 -8.90 -11.53
N ASP A 668 -29.21 -9.22 -12.79
CA ASP A 668 -30.00 -8.34 -13.65
C ASP A 668 -31.45 -8.25 -13.16
N GLY A 669 -32.04 -7.06 -13.23
CA GLY A 669 -33.31 -6.73 -12.56
C GLY A 669 -34.52 -7.57 -12.98
N ASP A 670 -34.57 -8.00 -14.25
CA ASP A 670 -35.66 -8.82 -14.81
C ASP A 670 -35.74 -10.22 -14.18
N ASP A 671 -34.63 -10.78 -13.66
CA ASP A 671 -34.62 -12.08 -12.97
C ASP A 671 -35.22 -12.03 -11.56
N VAL A 672 -35.46 -10.82 -11.03
CA VAL A 672 -35.85 -10.58 -9.61
C VAL A 672 -36.96 -9.52 -9.45
N ASP A 673 -37.71 -9.25 -10.52
CA ASP A 673 -38.80 -8.26 -10.58
C ASP A 673 -38.35 -6.86 -10.07
N ASN A 674 -37.12 -6.46 -10.40
CA ASN A 674 -36.45 -5.22 -9.92
C ASN A 674 -36.53 -5.00 -8.39
N THR A 675 -36.72 -6.05 -7.61
CA THR A 675 -37.03 -5.97 -6.18
C THR A 675 -35.84 -6.39 -5.32
N VAL A 676 -35.45 -5.59 -4.32
CA VAL A 676 -34.49 -5.94 -3.26
C VAL A 676 -35.24 -6.28 -1.98
N TYR A 677 -34.93 -7.43 -1.38
CA TYR A 677 -35.37 -7.77 -0.03
C TYR A 677 -34.36 -7.27 1.00
N LEU A 678 -34.85 -6.54 2.01
CA LEU A 678 -34.04 -6.00 3.11
C LEU A 678 -33.80 -7.02 4.22
N ALA A 679 -32.63 -6.97 4.84
CA ALA A 679 -32.21 -7.79 5.99
C ALA A 679 -32.59 -9.29 5.86
N ARG A 680 -32.40 -9.87 4.68
CA ARG A 680 -32.78 -11.24 4.35
C ARG A 680 -31.58 -12.04 3.87
N GLY A 681 -31.30 -13.19 4.46
CA GLY A 681 -30.17 -14.04 4.05
C GLY A 681 -30.35 -14.73 2.67
N SER A 682 -31.59 -14.81 2.18
CA SER A 682 -31.98 -15.51 0.94
C SER A 682 -33.37 -15.06 0.46
N ARG A 683 -33.56 -14.90 -0.86
CA ARG A 683 -34.86 -14.58 -1.48
C ARG A 683 -35.92 -15.68 -1.39
N THR A 684 -35.54 -16.93 -1.13
CA THR A 684 -36.44 -18.10 -1.31
C THR A 684 -36.56 -19.02 -0.09
N ALA A 685 -35.67 -18.90 0.90
CA ALA A 685 -35.69 -19.76 2.08
C ALA A 685 -36.54 -19.16 3.22
N ASP A 686 -37.75 -19.71 3.41
CA ASP A 686 -38.58 -19.49 4.59
C ASP A 686 -38.03 -20.30 5.79
N SER A 687 -37.02 -19.74 6.48
CA SER A 687 -36.38 -20.37 7.64
C SER A 687 -35.74 -19.36 8.59
N ASN A 688 -35.74 -19.67 9.89
CA ASN A 688 -35.28 -18.79 10.99
C ASN A 688 -33.89 -18.15 10.77
N GLY A 689 -32.98 -18.83 10.08
CA GLY A 689 -31.62 -18.32 9.82
C GLY A 689 -31.52 -17.29 8.69
N GLN A 690 -32.64 -16.88 8.10
CA GLN A 690 -32.72 -15.91 6.99
C GLN A 690 -33.43 -14.62 7.38
N GLN A 691 -34.15 -14.63 8.50
CA GLN A 691 -34.95 -13.55 9.07
C GLN A 691 -34.06 -12.54 9.81
N ASP A 692 -34.42 -11.25 9.74
CA ASP A 692 -33.79 -10.12 10.46
C ASP A 692 -32.24 -10.18 10.41
N SER A 693 -31.71 -10.46 9.21
CA SER A 693 -30.38 -11.03 9.02
C SER A 693 -29.28 -9.98 8.94
N THR A 694 -28.28 -10.09 9.82
CA THR A 694 -27.12 -9.18 9.94
C THR A 694 -25.92 -9.55 9.06
N LEU A 695 -26.10 -10.46 8.10
CA LEU A 695 -25.04 -10.83 7.15
C LEU A 695 -24.75 -9.68 6.18
N GLN A 696 -23.48 -9.47 5.80
CA GLN A 696 -23.10 -8.42 4.83
C GLN A 696 -23.94 -8.46 3.54
N ARG A 697 -24.24 -9.68 3.05
CA ARG A 697 -25.05 -9.94 1.85
C ARG A 697 -26.57 -9.97 2.09
N ALA A 698 -27.08 -9.46 3.21
CA ALA A 698 -28.51 -9.56 3.55
C ALA A 698 -29.40 -8.52 2.84
N MET A 699 -28.85 -7.66 2.00
CA MET A 699 -29.62 -7.08 0.90
C MET A 699 -29.67 -8.11 -0.24
N GLN A 700 -30.86 -8.45 -0.74
CA GLN A 700 -31.04 -9.61 -1.63
C GLN A 700 -31.88 -9.29 -2.90
N PRO A 701 -31.27 -9.23 -4.10
CA PRO A 701 -29.84 -9.43 -4.37
C PRO A 701 -28.97 -8.31 -3.80
N THR A 702 -27.71 -8.63 -3.51
CA THR A 702 -26.77 -7.69 -2.87
C THR A 702 -26.16 -6.71 -3.88
N HIS A 703 -26.08 -7.13 -5.14
CA HIS A 703 -25.74 -6.32 -6.30
C HIS A 703 -26.89 -6.46 -7.30
N LEU A 704 -27.85 -5.54 -7.26
CA LEU A 704 -28.88 -5.46 -8.29
C LEU A 704 -28.32 -4.65 -9.48
N ARG A 705 -28.61 -5.07 -10.71
CA ARG A 705 -28.14 -4.42 -11.93
C ARG A 705 -29.33 -4.08 -12.83
N VAL A 706 -29.49 -2.80 -13.17
CA VAL A 706 -30.66 -2.30 -13.92
C VAL A 706 -30.27 -1.25 -14.96
N PRO A 707 -30.97 -1.15 -16.11
CA PRO A 707 -30.75 -0.04 -17.04
C PRO A 707 -31.28 1.27 -16.44
N VAL A 708 -30.71 2.40 -16.89
CA VAL A 708 -31.22 3.74 -16.57
C VAL A 708 -32.70 3.89 -16.97
N GLY A 709 -33.49 4.49 -16.08
CA GLY A 709 -34.94 4.67 -16.20
C GLY A 709 -35.76 3.65 -15.39
N THR A 710 -35.13 2.63 -14.81
CA THR A 710 -35.80 1.58 -14.03
C THR A 710 -36.24 2.05 -12.64
N THR A 711 -37.46 1.68 -12.25
CA THR A 711 -37.93 1.71 -10.86
C THR A 711 -37.50 0.44 -10.13
N VAL A 712 -36.84 0.59 -8.98
CA VAL A 712 -36.45 -0.50 -8.07
C VAL A 712 -37.35 -0.47 -6.85
N THR A 713 -37.83 -1.64 -6.43
CA THR A 713 -38.67 -1.81 -5.23
C THR A 713 -37.82 -2.36 -4.08
N PHE A 714 -37.77 -1.66 -2.96
CA PHE A 714 -37.17 -2.14 -1.71
C PHE A 714 -38.30 -2.67 -0.80
N LEU A 715 -38.22 -3.93 -0.37
CA LEU A 715 -39.25 -4.61 0.43
C LEU A 715 -38.66 -5.09 1.75
N ASN A 716 -39.33 -4.83 2.87
CA ASN A 716 -39.08 -5.56 4.13
C ASN A 716 -40.01 -6.79 4.19
N PRO A 717 -39.53 -8.04 4.00
CA PRO A 717 -40.41 -9.19 3.78
C PRO A 717 -41.26 -9.59 5.00
N GLY A 718 -42.58 -9.43 4.91
CA GLY A 718 -43.54 -9.79 5.94
C GLY A 718 -44.10 -11.22 5.79
N ARG A 719 -45.26 -11.48 6.42
CA ARG A 719 -45.93 -12.80 6.45
C ARG A 719 -46.58 -13.19 5.12
N GLU A 720 -46.83 -12.22 4.26
CA GLU A 720 -47.25 -12.39 2.87
C GLU A 720 -46.11 -12.92 1.98
N THR A 721 -44.85 -12.60 2.31
CA THR A 721 -43.65 -13.05 1.59
C THR A 721 -43.07 -14.35 2.18
N PHE A 722 -42.92 -14.42 3.50
CA PHE A 722 -42.44 -15.61 4.22
C PHE A 722 -43.39 -15.96 5.37
N ALA A 723 -44.15 -17.06 5.22
CA ALA A 723 -45.28 -17.36 6.08
C ALA A 723 -44.86 -17.89 7.46
N ALA A 724 -43.76 -18.64 7.54
CA ALA A 724 -43.26 -19.20 8.79
C ALA A 724 -42.31 -18.23 9.52
N PHE A 725 -41.34 -17.66 8.80
CA PHE A 725 -40.27 -16.80 9.30
C PHE A 725 -40.22 -15.49 8.49
N PRO A 726 -41.20 -14.58 8.65
CA PRO A 726 -41.12 -13.21 8.14
C PRO A 726 -39.97 -12.45 8.82
N ASN A 727 -39.65 -11.25 8.37
CA ASN A 727 -38.92 -10.31 9.25
C ASN A 727 -39.84 -9.84 10.39
N GLU A 728 -39.28 -9.60 11.57
CA GLU A 728 -39.99 -9.08 12.75
C GLU A 728 -39.57 -7.65 13.10
N LEU A 729 -38.47 -7.13 12.53
CA LEU A 729 -37.98 -5.78 12.76
C LEU A 729 -38.31 -4.81 11.60
N PRO A 730 -38.47 -3.50 11.89
CA PRO A 730 -38.50 -2.47 10.86
C PRO A 730 -37.10 -2.25 10.30
N HIS A 731 -36.93 -2.38 8.98
CA HIS A 731 -35.66 -2.26 8.29
C HIS A 731 -35.62 -1.06 7.35
N CYS A 732 -34.42 -0.60 6.99
CA CYS A 732 -34.21 0.55 6.13
C CYS A 732 -33.57 0.22 4.77
N ALA A 733 -33.88 1.06 3.80
CA ALA A 733 -33.03 1.36 2.66
C ALA A 733 -32.53 2.80 2.82
N THR A 734 -31.32 2.96 3.38
CA THR A 734 -30.66 4.27 3.58
C THR A 734 -29.51 4.43 2.58
N GLN A 735 -29.59 5.41 1.67
CA GLN A 735 -28.58 5.68 0.64
C GLN A 735 -27.44 6.56 1.20
N TYR A 736 -26.18 6.18 1.01
CA TYR A 736 -25.05 6.74 1.79
C TYR A 736 -24.47 8.07 1.35
N PHE A 737 -24.54 8.39 0.06
CA PHE A 737 -23.52 9.21 -0.60
C PHE A 737 -24.15 10.44 -1.23
N GLU A 738 -25.10 10.22 -2.12
CA GLU A 738 -25.88 11.27 -2.77
C GLU A 738 -27.19 11.56 -2.00
N GLY A 739 -27.49 10.79 -0.94
CA GLY A 739 -28.59 11.03 0.01
C GLY A 739 -29.99 10.84 -0.59
N LEU A 740 -30.10 10.13 -1.73
CA LEU A 740 -31.30 10.11 -2.58
C LEU A 740 -32.57 9.59 -1.89
N PHE A 741 -32.42 8.69 -0.91
CA PHE A 741 -33.54 8.13 -0.16
C PHE A 741 -33.10 7.59 1.21
N ASN A 742 -34.03 7.67 2.17
CA ASN A 742 -33.93 7.05 3.49
C ASN A 742 -35.32 6.52 3.87
N ALA A 743 -35.61 5.29 3.46
CA ALA A 743 -36.92 4.66 3.67
C ALA A 743 -36.83 3.61 4.78
N ARG A 744 -37.58 3.82 5.87
CA ARG A 744 -37.78 2.83 6.95
C ARG A 744 -39.13 2.15 6.76
N LEU A 745 -39.15 0.83 6.81
CA LEU A 745 -40.28 -0.02 6.41
C LEU A 745 -40.59 -1.05 7.49
N ASP A 746 -41.84 -1.10 7.96
CA ASP A 746 -42.33 -2.22 8.80
C ASP A 746 -42.44 -3.52 7.96
N PRO A 747 -42.43 -4.72 8.58
CA PRO A 747 -42.55 -5.98 7.85
C PRO A 747 -43.83 -6.07 7.00
N GLY A 748 -43.65 -6.22 5.68
CA GLY A 748 -44.71 -6.20 4.66
C GLY A 748 -44.82 -4.87 3.89
N GLU A 749 -44.08 -3.83 4.29
CA GLU A 749 -44.03 -2.55 3.57
C GLU A 749 -42.91 -2.49 2.53
N SER A 750 -43.12 -1.66 1.51
CA SER A 750 -42.16 -1.40 0.43
C SER A 750 -42.02 0.08 0.09
N PHE A 751 -40.87 0.42 -0.51
CA PHE A 751 -40.52 1.73 -1.04
C PHE A 751 -40.05 1.57 -2.50
N GLU A 752 -40.34 2.54 -3.36
CA GLU A 752 -39.95 2.52 -4.77
C GLU A 752 -39.14 3.76 -5.14
N PHE A 753 -38.05 3.57 -5.89
CA PHE A 753 -37.21 4.66 -6.40
C PHE A 753 -36.86 4.44 -7.87
N THR A 754 -36.93 5.48 -8.70
CA THR A 754 -36.59 5.44 -10.13
C THR A 754 -35.23 6.07 -10.36
N PHE A 755 -34.29 5.31 -10.93
CA PHE A 755 -32.94 5.79 -11.20
C PHE A 755 -32.83 6.34 -12.64
N ASP A 756 -32.73 7.66 -12.78
CA ASP A 756 -32.70 8.37 -14.08
C ASP A 756 -31.28 8.69 -14.59
N ARG A 757 -30.25 8.35 -13.81
CA ARG A 757 -28.81 8.47 -14.13
C ARG A 757 -28.08 7.17 -13.80
N ALA A 758 -26.98 6.91 -14.50
CA ALA A 758 -26.11 5.77 -14.22
C ALA A 758 -25.16 6.03 -13.04
N GLY A 759 -24.75 4.96 -12.37
CA GLY A 759 -23.87 5.02 -11.21
C GLY A 759 -23.96 3.79 -10.32
N GLU A 760 -23.24 3.84 -9.20
CA GLU A 760 -23.24 2.81 -8.16
C GLU A 760 -23.84 3.36 -6.86
N TYR A 761 -25.11 3.03 -6.60
CA TYR A 761 -25.86 3.54 -5.46
C TYR A 761 -25.85 2.52 -4.33
N PHE A 762 -25.07 2.81 -3.27
CA PHE A 762 -24.91 1.94 -2.10
C PHE A 762 -25.90 2.28 -0.98
N PHE A 763 -26.40 1.26 -0.28
CA PHE A 763 -27.40 1.40 0.79
C PHE A 763 -27.31 0.30 1.87
N ASN A 764 -27.69 0.61 3.12
CA ASN A 764 -27.77 -0.34 4.24
C ASN A 764 -29.10 -0.24 4.99
N ASP A 765 -29.25 -1.19 5.90
CA ASP A 765 -30.24 -1.17 6.97
C ASP A 765 -29.83 -0.23 8.11
N CYS A 766 -30.82 0.16 8.92
CA CYS A 766 -30.68 1.06 10.07
C CYS A 766 -30.70 0.34 11.43
N THR A 767 -30.98 -0.96 11.48
CA THR A 767 -30.85 -1.79 12.70
C THR A 767 -29.47 -2.45 12.79
N ASP A 768 -28.87 -2.80 11.65
CA ASP A 768 -27.49 -3.26 11.54
C ASP A 768 -26.83 -2.70 10.26
N PRO A 769 -25.64 -2.09 10.34
CA PRO A 769 -25.00 -1.47 9.17
C PRO A 769 -24.16 -2.46 8.34
N ARG A 770 -24.09 -3.75 8.72
CA ARG A 770 -23.38 -4.79 7.95
C ARG A 770 -24.15 -5.20 6.70
N PRO A 771 -25.48 -5.50 6.73
CA PRO A 771 -26.32 -5.62 5.54
C PRO A 771 -26.19 -4.42 4.61
N ALA A 772 -25.45 -4.58 3.52
CA ALA A 772 -25.18 -3.53 2.55
C ALA A 772 -25.44 -4.04 1.13
N GLY A 773 -26.12 -3.23 0.32
CA GLY A 773 -26.43 -3.50 -1.07
C GLY A 773 -25.92 -2.41 -2.00
N LYS A 774 -25.91 -2.72 -3.29
CA LYS A 774 -25.57 -1.80 -4.38
C LYS A 774 -26.58 -1.96 -5.51
N ILE A 775 -27.11 -0.85 -6.01
CA ILE A 775 -27.76 -0.78 -7.32
C ILE A 775 -26.71 -0.29 -8.32
N GLU A 776 -26.30 -1.14 -9.25
CA GLU A 776 -25.58 -0.73 -10.46
C GLU A 776 -26.60 -0.30 -11.50
N VAL A 777 -26.64 0.99 -11.81
CA VAL A 777 -27.49 1.53 -12.87
C VAL A 777 -26.63 1.79 -14.09
N TYR A 778 -26.89 1.09 -15.19
CA TYR A 778 -26.03 1.10 -16.38
C TYR A 778 -26.71 1.77 -17.60
N LEU A 779 -25.88 2.37 -18.44
CA LEU A 779 -26.29 2.88 -19.75
C LEU A 779 -26.07 1.81 -20.82
N GLU A 780 -27.05 1.63 -21.70
CA GLU A 780 -26.86 0.89 -22.96
C GLU A 780 -26.34 1.86 -24.03
N PRO A 781 -25.11 1.70 -24.55
CA PRO A 781 -24.55 2.64 -25.51
C PRO A 781 -25.23 2.48 -26.87
N GLN A 782 -25.95 3.52 -27.30
CA GLN A 782 -26.60 3.53 -28.61
C GLN A 782 -25.57 3.93 -29.67
N ASP A 783 -25.24 3.01 -30.57
CA ASP A 783 -24.33 3.29 -31.68
C ASP A 783 -24.97 4.21 -32.73
N VAL A 784 -24.19 5.19 -33.18
CA VAL A 784 -24.55 6.13 -34.23
C VAL A 784 -23.52 6.00 -35.37
N PRO A 785 -23.65 5.02 -36.27
CA PRO A 785 -22.65 4.71 -37.29
C PRO A 785 -22.27 5.92 -38.16
N GLY A 786 -20.96 6.22 -38.21
CA GLY A 786 -20.42 7.30 -39.05
C GLY A 786 -20.68 8.73 -38.57
N ALA A 787 -21.20 8.91 -37.35
CA ALA A 787 -21.35 10.24 -36.74
C ALA A 787 -20.02 10.83 -36.25
N LEU A 788 -19.05 9.98 -35.86
CA LEU A 788 -17.71 10.38 -35.44
C LEU A 788 -16.78 10.66 -36.63
N ARG A 789 -15.94 11.70 -36.48
CA ARG A 789 -14.75 11.94 -37.31
C ARG A 789 -13.64 12.61 -36.49
N PHE A 790 -12.39 12.32 -36.85
CA PHE A 790 -11.21 13.05 -36.36
C PHE A 790 -10.82 14.17 -37.33
N VAL A 791 -10.29 15.27 -36.79
CA VAL A 791 -9.85 16.43 -37.56
C VAL A 791 -8.45 16.88 -37.08
N PRO A 792 -7.37 16.61 -37.84
CA PRO A 792 -7.30 15.83 -39.09
C PRO A 792 -7.63 14.34 -38.91
N SER A 793 -7.90 13.63 -40.02
CA SER A 793 -8.11 12.17 -40.03
C SER A 793 -6.82 11.34 -40.01
N ARG A 794 -5.67 12.01 -40.01
CA ARG A 794 -4.32 11.44 -39.85
C ARG A 794 -3.72 12.04 -38.59
N LEU A 795 -3.59 11.23 -37.54
CA LEU A 795 -3.09 11.63 -36.23
C LEU A 795 -1.61 11.28 -36.14
N ASN A 796 -0.76 12.30 -36.04
CA ASN A 796 0.64 12.12 -35.68
C ASN A 796 0.75 12.18 -34.15
N LEU A 797 1.02 11.03 -33.53
CA LEU A 797 1.17 10.86 -32.09
C LEU A 797 2.64 10.93 -31.63
N GLY A 798 3.59 10.75 -32.55
CA GLY A 798 5.03 10.83 -32.28
C GLY A 798 5.51 12.11 -31.56
N ALA A 799 6.55 11.97 -30.74
CA ALA A 799 7.20 13.09 -30.07
C ALA A 799 7.95 13.98 -31.07
N GLY A 800 7.49 15.22 -31.27
CA GLY A 800 8.08 16.16 -32.25
C GLY A 800 9.54 16.58 -31.96
N THR A 801 10.06 16.24 -30.78
CA THR A 801 11.41 16.48 -30.29
C THR A 801 12.27 15.21 -30.19
N GLY A 802 11.67 14.01 -30.28
CA GLY A 802 12.35 12.74 -30.02
C GLY A 802 12.61 12.43 -28.54
N ILE A 803 11.92 13.10 -27.60
CA ILE A 803 11.90 12.78 -26.17
C ILE A 803 10.46 12.67 -25.67
N PHE A 804 10.23 11.82 -24.66
CA PHE A 804 8.91 11.45 -24.12
C PHE A 804 7.98 12.64 -23.86
N THR A 805 8.45 13.63 -23.09
CA THR A 805 7.72 14.86 -22.75
C THR A 805 7.41 15.76 -23.96
N GLY A 806 7.83 15.38 -25.16
CA GLY A 806 7.52 16.01 -26.44
C GLY A 806 6.17 15.63 -27.06
N VAL A 807 5.42 14.68 -26.49
CA VAL A 807 4.09 14.25 -26.95
C VAL A 807 3.00 15.26 -26.55
N ASN A 808 3.14 16.51 -27.02
CA ASN A 808 2.25 17.61 -26.68
C ASN A 808 1.21 17.94 -27.78
N GLY A 809 0.04 18.42 -27.36
CA GLY A 809 -1.04 18.89 -28.23
C GLY A 809 -2.36 18.19 -27.94
N VAL A 810 -3.36 18.41 -28.80
CA VAL A 810 -4.70 17.80 -28.65
C VAL A 810 -5.19 17.11 -29.91
N VAL A 811 -5.78 15.93 -29.76
CA VAL A 811 -6.55 15.23 -30.80
C VAL A 811 -7.99 15.76 -30.76
N THR A 812 -8.52 16.20 -31.91
CA THR A 812 -9.89 16.76 -31.99
C THR A 812 -10.83 15.80 -32.71
N ALA A 813 -11.86 15.35 -31.98
CA ALA A 813 -12.97 14.56 -32.46
C ALA A 813 -14.23 15.43 -32.63
N ILE A 814 -15.09 15.08 -33.60
CA ILE A 814 -16.41 15.69 -33.78
C ILE A 814 -17.45 14.59 -33.98
N LEU A 815 -18.49 14.63 -33.15
CA LEU A 815 -19.66 13.78 -33.22
C LEU A 815 -20.87 14.62 -33.66
N ASP A 816 -21.56 14.22 -34.73
CA ASP A 816 -22.86 14.79 -35.09
C ASP A 816 -23.97 14.16 -34.21
N ILE A 817 -24.72 14.98 -33.47
CA ILE A 817 -25.69 14.54 -32.44
C ILE A 817 -27.09 14.31 -33.07
N PRO A 818 -27.79 13.20 -32.76
CA PRO A 818 -29.19 12.99 -33.14
C PRO A 818 -30.16 13.98 -32.48
N ALA A 819 -31.26 14.31 -33.16
CA ALA A 819 -32.24 15.26 -32.65
C ALA A 819 -32.91 14.78 -31.36
N GLY A 820 -33.03 15.67 -30.36
CA GLY A 820 -33.65 15.37 -29.06
C GLY A 820 -32.66 14.88 -27.98
N TYR A 821 -31.37 14.78 -28.30
CA TYR A 821 -30.30 14.56 -27.32
C TYR A 821 -29.63 15.88 -26.94
N VAL A 822 -29.35 16.07 -25.65
CA VAL A 822 -28.60 17.22 -25.11
C VAL A 822 -27.40 16.67 -24.34
N PHE A 823 -26.19 17.19 -24.58
CA PHE A 823 -24.99 16.71 -23.90
C PHE A 823 -25.07 16.94 -22.38
N ASP A 824 -24.78 15.91 -21.59
CA ASP A 824 -25.03 15.84 -20.14
C ASP A 824 -23.75 15.99 -19.29
N GLY A 825 -22.60 16.12 -19.95
CA GLY A 825 -21.29 15.89 -19.35
C GLY A 825 -20.65 14.64 -19.97
N ASP A 826 -19.41 14.36 -19.55
CA ASP A 826 -18.62 13.16 -19.85
C ASP A 826 -18.54 12.73 -21.32
N ALA A 827 -17.34 12.91 -21.89
CA ALA A 827 -16.96 12.28 -23.15
C ALA A 827 -15.61 11.58 -22.94
N VAL A 828 -15.51 10.35 -23.43
CA VAL A 828 -14.30 9.52 -23.31
C VAL A 828 -13.98 8.80 -24.61
N LEU A 829 -12.70 8.55 -24.87
CA LEU A 829 -12.24 7.79 -26.02
C LEU A 829 -11.80 6.39 -25.59
N ARG A 830 -12.48 5.37 -26.10
CA ARG A 830 -11.99 3.98 -25.99
C ARG A 830 -10.96 3.74 -27.08
N THR A 831 -9.79 3.33 -26.63
CA THR A 831 -8.58 3.00 -27.39
C THR A 831 -8.44 1.46 -27.47
N PRO A 832 -7.52 0.91 -28.30
CA PRO A 832 -7.40 -0.53 -28.48
C PRO A 832 -6.31 -1.21 -27.61
N LEU A 833 -5.47 -0.47 -26.85
CA LEU A 833 -4.44 -1.05 -25.99
C LEU A 833 -4.73 -0.97 -24.49
N SER A 834 -5.76 -0.21 -24.06
CA SER A 834 -6.17 -0.11 -22.65
C SER A 834 -7.68 -0.31 -22.49
N GLU A 835 -8.06 -0.81 -21.32
CA GLU A 835 -9.45 -0.89 -20.86
C GLU A 835 -9.94 0.44 -20.24
N THR A 836 -9.01 1.35 -19.87
CA THR A 836 -9.32 2.69 -19.38
C THR A 836 -9.67 3.64 -20.52
N PRO A 837 -10.88 4.24 -20.55
CA PRO A 837 -11.24 5.22 -21.57
C PRO A 837 -10.57 6.59 -21.29
N VAL A 838 -9.87 7.14 -22.29
CA VAL A 838 -9.19 8.43 -22.20
C VAL A 838 -10.20 9.56 -21.99
N PRO A 839 -10.09 10.40 -20.94
CA PRO A 839 -11.05 11.46 -20.65
C PRO A 839 -10.89 12.68 -21.59
N ALA A 840 -12.01 13.36 -21.87
CA ALA A 840 -11.98 14.57 -22.70
C ALA A 840 -11.41 15.79 -21.97
N ALA A 841 -10.16 16.16 -22.29
CA ALA A 841 -9.52 17.40 -21.90
C ALA A 841 -10.37 18.67 -22.14
N SER A 842 -11.21 18.70 -23.19
CA SER A 842 -12.33 19.66 -23.25
C SER A 842 -13.47 19.21 -24.17
N THR A 843 -14.68 19.70 -23.88
CA THR A 843 -15.88 19.50 -24.70
C THR A 843 -16.55 20.82 -25.08
N ARG A 844 -17.14 20.89 -26.27
CA ARG A 844 -17.96 22.02 -26.75
C ARG A 844 -19.15 21.49 -27.54
N SER A 845 -20.35 21.66 -27.01
CA SER A 845 -21.59 21.12 -27.57
C SER A 845 -22.54 22.20 -28.11
N ASN A 846 -23.40 21.82 -29.05
CA ASN A 846 -24.59 22.53 -29.49
C ASN A 846 -25.65 21.51 -29.95
N ALA A 847 -26.85 21.95 -30.32
CA ALA A 847 -28.00 21.10 -30.63
C ALA A 847 -27.81 20.01 -31.71
N ASN A 848 -26.72 20.08 -32.50
CA ASN A 848 -26.43 19.13 -33.59
C ASN A 848 -25.01 18.55 -33.54
N ARG A 849 -24.12 19.03 -32.66
CA ARG A 849 -22.70 18.62 -32.63
C ARG A 849 -22.07 18.68 -31.26
N LEU A 850 -21.32 17.64 -30.91
CA LEU A 850 -20.33 17.63 -29.84
C LEU A 850 -18.93 17.68 -30.48
N ILE A 851 -18.14 18.67 -30.10
CA ILE A 851 -16.69 18.72 -30.38
C ILE A 851 -15.98 18.29 -29.10
N VAL A 852 -15.08 17.34 -29.22
CA VAL A 852 -14.30 16.78 -28.11
C VAL A 852 -12.83 16.94 -28.41
N GLN A 853 -12.04 17.32 -27.42
CA GLN A 853 -10.59 17.39 -27.50
C GLN A 853 -10.01 16.52 -26.40
N PHE A 854 -9.06 15.69 -26.77
CA PHE A 854 -8.30 14.79 -25.90
C PHE A 854 -6.83 15.24 -25.94
N ASP A 855 -6.12 15.12 -24.84
CA ASP A 855 -4.68 15.38 -24.85
C ASP A 855 -3.93 14.26 -25.59
N LYS A 856 -2.77 14.61 -26.12
CA LYS A 856 -2.05 13.77 -27.09
C LYS A 856 -1.30 12.61 -26.43
N ALA A 857 -0.75 12.83 -25.22
CA ALA A 857 0.01 11.84 -24.48
C ALA A 857 -0.85 10.61 -24.16
N ASP A 858 -2.02 10.86 -23.56
CA ASP A 858 -3.06 9.91 -23.15
C ASP A 858 -3.56 9.00 -24.29
N ILE A 859 -3.31 9.38 -25.56
CA ILE A 859 -3.64 8.56 -26.72
C ILE A 859 -2.42 7.82 -27.26
N ASP A 860 -1.21 8.36 -27.16
CA ASP A 860 -0.02 7.72 -27.72
C ASP A 860 0.31 6.39 -27.05
N ASN A 861 0.36 6.34 -25.71
CA ASN A 861 0.62 5.11 -24.97
C ASN A 861 -0.44 4.02 -25.25
N ASN A 862 -1.67 4.47 -25.50
CA ASN A 862 -2.89 3.65 -25.60
C ASN A 862 -3.28 3.20 -27.03
N VAL A 863 -2.59 3.62 -28.10
CA VAL A 863 -2.89 3.19 -29.48
C VAL A 863 -1.64 2.73 -30.26
N PRO A 864 -1.75 1.74 -31.18
CA PRO A 864 -0.67 1.37 -32.09
C PRO A 864 -0.61 2.30 -33.31
N GLU A 865 0.49 2.23 -34.06
CA GLU A 865 0.58 2.82 -35.41
C GLU A 865 -0.27 2.04 -36.44
N GLY A 866 -0.84 2.70 -37.46
CA GLY A 866 -1.49 2.01 -38.58
C GLY A 866 -2.52 2.83 -39.36
N ASP A 867 -2.83 2.39 -40.59
CA ASP A 867 -3.68 3.10 -41.57
C ASP A 867 -5.17 3.27 -41.17
N ALA A 868 -5.66 2.47 -40.21
CA ALA A 868 -7.10 2.40 -39.87
C ALA A 868 -7.35 1.90 -38.44
N VAL A 869 -6.77 2.57 -37.44
CA VAL A 869 -6.88 2.15 -36.03
C VAL A 869 -8.27 2.52 -35.47
N PRO A 870 -9.06 1.56 -34.92
CA PRO A 870 -10.40 1.85 -34.44
C PRO A 870 -10.36 2.62 -33.12
N LEU A 871 -10.90 3.84 -33.12
CA LEU A 871 -11.09 4.67 -31.93
C LEU A 871 -12.59 4.96 -31.76
N THR A 872 -13.12 4.71 -30.56
CA THR A 872 -14.56 4.81 -30.28
C THR A 872 -14.84 5.92 -29.27
N LEU A 873 -15.55 6.96 -29.72
CA LEU A 873 -16.01 8.02 -28.83
C LEU A 873 -17.29 7.56 -28.14
N VAL A 874 -17.31 7.66 -26.81
CA VAL A 874 -18.48 7.42 -25.96
C VAL A 874 -18.79 8.72 -25.20
N ALA A 875 -20.05 9.15 -25.18
CA ALA A 875 -20.43 10.37 -24.47
C ALA A 875 -21.85 10.30 -23.89
N ASN A 876 -22.07 10.99 -22.76
CA ASN A 876 -23.33 11.01 -22.04
C ASN A 876 -24.23 12.18 -22.48
N PHE A 877 -25.54 11.91 -22.52
CA PHE A 877 -26.58 12.83 -22.98
C PHE A 877 -27.85 12.66 -22.15
N LEU A 878 -28.67 13.71 -22.06
CA LEU A 878 -30.06 13.61 -21.64
C LEU A 878 -30.95 13.42 -22.88
N HIS A 879 -31.85 12.44 -22.80
CA HIS A 879 -32.97 12.27 -23.72
C HIS A 879 -34.28 12.33 -22.93
N ASN A 880 -35.06 13.40 -23.15
CA ASN A 880 -36.30 13.70 -22.41
C ASN A 880 -36.13 13.81 -20.87
N GLY A 881 -34.91 14.08 -20.39
CA GLY A 881 -34.55 14.20 -18.97
C GLY A 881 -33.93 12.95 -18.35
N VAL A 882 -34.02 11.80 -19.03
CA VAL A 882 -33.37 10.55 -18.62
C VAL A 882 -31.98 10.47 -19.26
N GLN A 883 -30.98 9.96 -18.54
CA GLN A 883 -29.63 9.82 -19.08
C GLN A 883 -29.55 8.69 -20.13
N ALA A 884 -28.80 8.94 -21.19
CA ALA A 884 -28.58 8.04 -22.32
C ALA A 884 -27.12 8.18 -22.80
N GLN A 885 -26.53 7.11 -23.32
CA GLN A 885 -25.17 7.12 -23.84
C GLN A 885 -25.18 6.93 -25.34
N LEU A 886 -24.45 7.79 -26.07
CA LEU A 886 -24.20 7.61 -27.50
C LEU A 886 -22.76 7.15 -27.69
N THR A 887 -22.57 6.20 -28.61
CA THR A 887 -21.26 5.73 -29.06
C THR A 887 -21.13 5.87 -30.58
N SER A 888 -19.91 6.03 -31.08
CA SER A 888 -19.62 5.99 -32.51
C SER A 888 -18.13 5.72 -32.74
N THR A 889 -17.80 4.83 -33.68
CA THR A 889 -16.41 4.45 -33.99
C THR A 889 -15.94 5.09 -35.30
N ALA A 890 -14.67 5.52 -35.34
CA ALA A 890 -13.99 5.96 -36.54
C ALA A 890 -12.56 5.38 -36.59
N THR A 891 -12.02 5.26 -37.80
CA THR A 891 -10.71 4.64 -38.06
C THR A 891 -9.73 5.64 -38.70
N PRO A 892 -9.11 6.55 -37.93
CA PRO A 892 -8.03 7.39 -38.44
C PRO A 892 -6.76 6.59 -38.79
N GLU A 893 -5.91 7.22 -39.60
CA GLU A 893 -4.51 6.84 -39.77
C GLU A 893 -3.72 7.33 -38.55
N ILE A 894 -2.98 6.46 -37.89
CA ILE A 894 -2.06 6.79 -36.79
C ILE A 894 -0.62 6.67 -37.27
N VAL A 895 0.22 7.64 -36.88
CA VAL A 895 1.66 7.70 -37.17
C VAL A 895 2.43 8.08 -35.90
N LYS A 896 3.56 7.42 -35.63
CA LYS A 896 4.45 7.76 -34.51
C LYS A 896 5.82 8.28 -34.99
#